data_AF-A0A5C9E9U2-F1
#
_entry.id   AF-A0A5C9E9U2-F1
#
_cell.length_a   1.000
_cell.length_b   1.000
_cell.length_c   1.000
_cell.angle_alpha   90.00
_cell.angle_beta   90.00
_cell.angle_gamma   90.00
#
_symmetry.space_group_name_H-M   'P 1'
#
loop_
_entity.id
_entity.type
_entity.pdbx_description
1 polymer ?
#
loop_
_entity_poly.entity_id
_entity_poly.type
_entity_poly.pdbx_seq_one_letter_code
_entity_poly.pdbx_strand_id
1 'polypeptide(L)'
;MIKRIKLRIAKLQLSNYQEYLEYILNNPVEIDLFLDKFTINYTYFFRNKDIYEELGRYVSSLKKSQKNKLKIWSAPCATGEEPYSIAIYLQEIKKKRPNFPDFRIIASDIDTKALSIAEKGVYGDYSLHAVSEEIKNRYFEKIETKNYTRYALSKKIKEKVEYLNEDIIEGHRKRLKYDIIFCRNFFIYLNRNARDNFIAILEDHLIEGGMLIIGKTETLASQNNDFELIDAKTNFYIKNKDFIDRFLNLPKKKVTPKKDMQKKKVVRDVIKKSATPQNENLKPPKLSRIESKEDYIKIRRKKNKKAKKHEVEQENISIIKKEKIPLSSQKEEKNEKDIVNAIESISPQSNFKSISPKPVKQEHIDFIVPEKEESIEERLPIDEQKKFITEQKEELYLKEQELDEKQRKIEFREKLLEIREKNIKKRIKELNRREKGLHTKMEQLDQLVKPLEKRARELNKREEQLRKREEVIKKFLDKDKPRNSFSLQSDFIGEPNSKNELEIPEGHYSIIDLHNSKRRKKIFSIEELGSGIAIILRDLNNQIFAISHIRYPDPKSVDEILKIEHPHFFIDTSVDLLYKKMVKNGAKDDTINALIIGGAKLRDEEESVSQENIKSIKQELFNLEIPINYQELGGISKRSVKYNVQKNILHIKKIWEQEFRKVKL
;
A
#
# COMPACT_ATOMS: atom_id res chain seq x y z
N MET A 1 2.63 -0.97 -13.58
CA MET A 1 3.72 -1.95 -13.32
C MET A 1 5.13 -1.37 -13.56
N ILE A 2 5.53 -1.14 -14.81
CA ILE A 2 6.90 -0.85 -15.31
C ILE A 2 7.75 0.09 -14.42
N LYS A 3 7.22 1.24 -13.98
CA LYS A 3 7.95 2.23 -13.16
C LYS A 3 8.51 1.66 -11.84
N ARG A 4 7.81 0.71 -11.20
CA ARG A 4 8.31 0.01 -10.00
C ARG A 4 9.44 -0.98 -10.35
N ILE A 5 9.41 -1.61 -11.53
CA ILE A 5 10.46 -2.55 -11.97
C ILE A 5 11.76 -1.80 -12.24
N LYS A 6 11.70 -0.65 -12.95
CA LYS A 6 12.86 0.25 -13.12
C LYS A 6 13.51 0.66 -11.79
N LEU A 7 12.71 0.85 -10.73
CA LEU A 7 13.21 1.15 -9.39
C LEU A 7 13.84 -0.06 -8.68
N ARG A 8 13.43 -1.32 -8.98
CA ARG A 8 14.16 -2.51 -8.50
C ARG A 8 15.49 -2.68 -9.21
N ILE A 9 15.49 -2.58 -10.55
CA ILE A 9 16.68 -2.63 -11.41
C ILE A 9 17.75 -1.63 -10.91
N ALA A 10 17.39 -0.35 -10.78
CA ALA A 10 18.30 0.69 -10.28
C ALA A 10 18.78 0.44 -8.84
N LYS A 11 17.94 -0.10 -7.95
CA LYS A 11 18.33 -0.45 -6.58
C LYS A 11 19.21 -1.71 -6.49
N LEU A 12 19.14 -2.60 -7.48
CA LEU A 12 19.99 -3.80 -7.59
C LEU A 12 21.25 -3.56 -8.43
N GLN A 13 21.44 -2.34 -8.97
CA GLN A 13 22.55 -1.97 -9.86
C GLN A 13 22.62 -2.82 -11.15
N LEU A 14 21.47 -3.33 -11.62
CA LEU A 14 21.35 -4.07 -12.87
C LEU A 14 21.14 -3.10 -14.04
N SER A 15 21.62 -3.46 -15.22
CA SER A 15 21.68 -2.59 -16.40
C SER A 15 20.36 -2.56 -17.19
N ASN A 16 19.61 -3.67 -17.18
CA ASN A 16 18.43 -3.86 -18.02
C ASN A 16 17.40 -4.85 -17.39
N TYR A 17 16.29 -5.10 -18.09
CA TYR A 17 15.24 -6.00 -17.63
C TYR A 17 15.59 -7.49 -17.72
N GLN A 18 16.51 -7.87 -18.61
CA GLN A 18 16.88 -9.27 -18.83
C GLN A 18 17.82 -9.76 -17.74
N GLU A 19 18.81 -8.95 -17.35
CA GLU A 19 19.60 -9.16 -16.12
C GLU A 19 18.70 -9.26 -14.88
N TYR A 20 17.60 -8.50 -14.81
CA TYR A 20 16.63 -8.61 -13.71
C TYR A 20 15.77 -9.87 -13.79
N LEU A 21 15.45 -10.37 -14.98
CA LEU A 21 14.75 -11.64 -15.18
C LEU A 21 15.65 -12.83 -14.79
N GLU A 22 16.93 -12.78 -15.15
CA GLU A 22 17.93 -13.78 -14.74
C GLU A 22 18.20 -13.71 -13.23
N TYR A 23 18.30 -12.51 -12.67
CA TYR A 23 18.48 -12.31 -11.23
C TYR A 23 17.29 -12.81 -10.41
N ILE A 24 16.06 -12.50 -10.81
CA ILE A 24 14.86 -12.91 -10.06
C ILE A 24 14.66 -14.43 -10.12
N LEU A 25 14.84 -15.07 -11.28
CA LEU A 25 14.71 -16.53 -11.43
C LEU A 25 15.71 -17.30 -10.55
N ASN A 26 16.89 -16.71 -10.27
CA ASN A 26 17.92 -17.30 -9.42
C ASN A 26 17.90 -16.81 -7.95
N ASN A 27 16.96 -15.95 -7.56
CA ASN A 27 16.89 -15.38 -6.21
C ASN A 27 15.47 -15.46 -5.62
N PRO A 28 15.14 -16.50 -4.82
CA PRO A 28 13.83 -16.65 -4.19
C PRO A 28 13.38 -15.44 -3.36
N VAL A 29 14.31 -14.73 -2.70
CA VAL A 29 13.98 -13.53 -1.92
C VAL A 29 13.54 -12.38 -2.83
N GLU A 30 14.05 -12.31 -4.07
CA GLU A 30 13.56 -11.34 -5.05
C GLU A 30 12.24 -11.77 -5.70
N ILE A 31 11.99 -13.08 -5.86
CA ILE A 31 10.67 -13.60 -6.26
C ILE A 31 9.61 -13.15 -5.23
N ASP A 32 9.85 -13.38 -3.94
CA ASP A 32 8.97 -12.95 -2.86
C ASP A 32 8.77 -11.42 -2.88
N LEU A 33 9.87 -10.63 -2.99
CA LEU A 33 9.83 -9.17 -3.02
C LEU A 33 9.19 -8.58 -4.28
N PHE A 34 9.17 -9.32 -5.39
CA PHE A 34 8.47 -8.95 -6.60
C PHE A 34 6.97 -9.23 -6.43
N LEU A 35 6.59 -10.47 -6.13
CA LEU A 35 5.19 -10.85 -5.98
C LEU A 35 4.50 -10.01 -4.89
N ASP A 36 5.20 -9.72 -3.77
CA ASP A 36 4.77 -8.81 -2.68
C ASP A 36 4.35 -7.39 -3.15
N LYS A 37 4.81 -6.97 -4.34
CA LYS A 37 4.65 -5.60 -4.88
C LYS A 37 4.00 -5.53 -6.25
N PHE A 38 3.74 -6.67 -6.89
CA PHE A 38 3.34 -6.76 -8.29
C PHE A 38 2.16 -7.70 -8.58
N THR A 39 1.86 -8.68 -7.72
CA THR A 39 0.67 -9.52 -7.85
C THR A 39 -0.37 -9.18 -6.78
N ILE A 40 -1.65 -9.18 -7.17
CA ILE A 40 -2.72 -8.53 -6.41
C ILE A 40 -3.07 -9.32 -5.14
N ASN A 41 -3.18 -10.64 -5.27
CA ASN A 41 -3.62 -11.55 -4.19
C ASN A 41 -2.47 -12.43 -3.64
N TYR A 42 -1.19 -12.07 -3.83
CA TYR A 42 -0.11 -12.87 -3.26
C TYR A 42 -0.03 -12.68 -1.74
N THR A 43 -0.28 -13.75 -1.01
CA THR A 43 -0.14 -13.87 0.44
C THR A 43 0.49 -15.23 0.78
N TYR A 44 1.11 -15.33 1.95
CA TYR A 44 1.79 -16.52 2.43
C TYR A 44 2.01 -16.46 3.95
N PHE A 45 2.21 -17.60 4.58
CA PHE A 45 2.33 -17.68 6.03
C PHE A 45 3.57 -16.93 6.55
N PHE A 46 3.37 -16.09 7.57
CA PHE A 46 4.38 -15.22 8.18
C PHE A 46 5.06 -14.22 7.21
N ARG A 47 4.34 -13.78 6.16
CA ARG A 47 4.76 -12.67 5.26
C ARG A 47 5.28 -11.48 6.06
N ASN A 48 6.56 -11.13 5.82
CA ASN A 48 7.37 -10.18 6.61
C ASN A 48 7.47 -10.54 8.11
N LYS A 49 8.21 -11.62 8.44
CA LYS A 49 8.37 -12.18 9.80
C LYS A 49 8.64 -11.18 10.94
N ASP A 50 9.33 -10.08 10.68
CA ASP A 50 9.68 -9.07 11.68
C ASP A 50 8.49 -8.25 12.19
N ILE A 51 7.35 -8.22 11.46
CA ILE A 51 6.07 -7.72 11.98
C ILE A 51 5.62 -8.52 13.21
N TYR A 52 5.82 -9.85 13.19
CA TYR A 52 5.39 -10.71 14.29
C TYR A 52 6.23 -10.47 15.55
N GLU A 53 7.51 -10.10 15.43
CA GLU A 53 8.34 -9.76 16.59
C GLU A 53 7.83 -8.53 17.34
N GLU A 54 7.42 -7.48 16.63
CA GLU A 54 6.88 -6.26 17.24
C GLU A 54 5.44 -6.48 17.76
N LEU A 55 4.61 -7.27 17.06
CA LEU A 55 3.34 -7.78 17.61
C LEU A 55 3.57 -8.49 18.96
N GLY A 56 4.62 -9.32 19.05
CA GLY A 56 5.02 -10.00 20.27
C GLY A 56 5.40 -9.05 21.41
N ARG A 57 5.93 -7.85 21.11
CA ARG A 57 6.20 -6.81 22.11
C ARG A 57 4.93 -6.07 22.52
N TYR A 58 4.08 -5.68 21.57
CA TYR A 58 2.80 -5.02 21.86
C TYR A 58 1.90 -5.86 22.77
N VAL A 59 1.63 -7.12 22.40
CA VAL A 59 0.76 -7.98 23.24
C VAL A 59 1.45 -8.36 24.56
N SER A 60 2.77 -8.21 24.68
CA SER A 60 3.50 -8.36 25.95
C SER A 60 3.41 -7.13 26.87
N SER A 61 2.98 -5.96 26.40
CA SER A 61 2.78 -4.75 27.22
C SER A 61 1.34 -4.54 27.66
N LEU A 62 0.38 -5.15 26.96
CA LEU A 62 -1.04 -5.11 27.30
C LEU A 62 -1.30 -5.68 28.71
N LYS A 63 -1.73 -4.83 29.64
CA LYS A 63 -2.21 -5.20 30.98
C LYS A 63 -3.61 -5.83 30.93
N LYS A 64 -3.83 -6.84 30.08
CA LYS A 64 -5.09 -7.59 30.01
C LYS A 64 -5.12 -8.71 31.05
N SER A 65 -6.25 -8.83 31.76
CA SER A 65 -6.56 -10.02 32.57
C SER A 65 -6.89 -11.20 31.66
N GLN A 66 -6.70 -12.44 32.14
CA GLN A 66 -7.06 -13.66 31.40
C GLN A 66 -8.54 -13.69 30.94
N LYS A 67 -9.43 -12.98 31.65
CA LYS A 67 -10.87 -12.88 31.34
C LYS A 67 -11.14 -12.07 30.06
N ASN A 68 -10.31 -11.09 29.73
CA ASN A 68 -10.53 -10.19 28.59
C ASN A 68 -9.82 -10.71 27.34
N LYS A 69 -10.59 -11.23 26.38
CA LYS A 69 -10.02 -11.71 25.11
C LYS A 69 -9.35 -10.58 24.32
N LEU A 70 -8.27 -10.92 23.62
CA LEU A 70 -7.67 -10.09 22.58
C LEU A 70 -8.50 -10.22 21.29
N LYS A 71 -8.96 -9.10 20.75
CA LYS A 71 -9.72 -9.00 19.50
C LYS A 71 -8.78 -8.44 18.42
N ILE A 72 -8.60 -9.19 17.34
CA ILE A 72 -7.82 -8.77 16.18
C ILE A 72 -8.73 -8.75 14.95
N TRP A 73 -8.55 -7.75 14.09
CA TRP A 73 -9.11 -7.73 12.73
C TRP A 73 -7.96 -7.91 11.71
N SER A 74 -8.19 -8.67 10.64
CA SER A 74 -7.28 -8.77 9.48
C SER A 74 -8.12 -8.57 8.21
N ALA A 75 -7.86 -7.48 7.50
CA ALA A 75 -8.73 -6.98 6.44
C ALA A 75 -7.94 -6.12 5.44
N PRO A 76 -7.84 -6.50 4.15
CA PRO A 76 -8.32 -7.74 3.54
C PRO A 76 -7.50 -8.95 4.00
N CYS A 77 -8.11 -10.13 4.12
CA CYS A 77 -7.42 -11.35 4.58
C CYS A 77 -6.99 -12.31 3.46
N ALA A 78 -7.48 -12.11 2.23
CA ALA A 78 -7.32 -13.00 1.08
C ALA A 78 -7.58 -14.48 1.44
N THR A 79 -6.74 -15.40 0.98
CA THR A 79 -6.84 -16.86 1.20
C THR A 79 -6.53 -17.33 2.63
N GLY A 80 -6.40 -16.41 3.60
CA GLY A 80 -6.39 -16.73 5.04
C GLY A 80 -5.01 -16.95 5.67
N GLU A 81 -3.92 -16.92 4.90
CA GLU A 81 -2.56 -17.12 5.44
C GLU A 81 -2.19 -16.08 6.51
N GLU A 82 -2.65 -14.83 6.41
CA GLU A 82 -2.38 -13.81 7.44
C GLU A 82 -3.11 -14.08 8.77
N PRO A 83 -4.46 -14.16 8.85
CA PRO A 83 -5.13 -14.40 10.12
C PRO A 83 -4.70 -15.71 10.78
N TYR A 84 -4.38 -16.75 9.99
CA TYR A 84 -3.81 -17.98 10.55
C TYR A 84 -2.35 -17.84 11.02
N SER A 85 -1.52 -17.03 10.37
CA SER A 85 -0.18 -16.70 10.88
C SER A 85 -0.25 -15.96 12.22
N ILE A 86 -1.18 -15.00 12.35
CA ILE A 86 -1.46 -14.29 13.60
C ILE A 86 -1.93 -15.29 14.67
N ALA A 87 -2.89 -16.17 14.33
CA ALA A 87 -3.41 -17.18 15.24
C ALA A 87 -2.32 -18.14 15.77
N ILE A 88 -1.47 -18.66 14.88
CA ILE A 88 -0.35 -19.53 15.25
C ILE A 88 0.66 -18.79 16.13
N TYR A 89 1.00 -17.54 15.78
CA TYR A 89 1.96 -16.74 16.53
C TYR A 89 1.48 -16.43 17.97
N LEU A 90 0.24 -15.99 18.12
CA LEU A 90 -0.38 -15.74 19.42
C LEU A 90 -0.51 -17.05 20.23
N GLN A 91 -0.80 -18.18 19.57
CA GLN A 91 -0.85 -19.50 20.23
C GLN A 91 0.54 -19.98 20.69
N GLU A 92 1.61 -19.66 19.96
CA GLU A 92 2.99 -19.91 20.39
C GLU A 92 3.44 -19.03 21.55
N ILE A 93 2.95 -17.78 21.66
CA ILE A 93 3.17 -16.96 22.86
C ILE A 93 2.37 -17.52 24.04
N LYS A 94 1.09 -17.88 23.85
CA LYS A 94 0.24 -18.45 24.90
C LYS A 94 0.81 -19.75 25.49
N LYS A 95 1.43 -20.60 24.66
CA LYS A 95 2.17 -21.79 25.11
C LYS A 95 3.39 -21.48 25.99
N LYS A 96 4.04 -20.33 25.79
CA LYS A 96 5.24 -19.89 26.53
C LYS A 96 4.90 -19.00 27.74
N ARG A 97 3.66 -18.51 27.83
CA ARG A 97 3.17 -17.59 28.86
C ARG A 97 1.73 -17.99 29.24
N PRO A 98 1.50 -18.90 30.20
CA PRO A 98 0.16 -19.39 30.54
C PRO A 98 -0.85 -18.29 30.91
N ASN A 99 -0.38 -17.18 31.48
CA ASN A 99 -1.20 -16.02 31.84
C ASN A 99 -1.59 -15.11 30.66
N PHE A 100 -1.19 -15.44 29.43
CA PHE A 100 -1.52 -14.68 28.23
C PHE A 100 -3.02 -14.83 27.90
N PRO A 101 -3.73 -13.73 27.56
CA PRO A 101 -5.17 -13.76 27.34
C PRO A 101 -5.55 -14.69 26.17
N ASP A 102 -6.77 -15.19 26.20
CA ASP A 102 -7.33 -15.85 25.02
C ASP A 102 -7.61 -14.84 23.90
N PHE A 103 -7.69 -15.29 22.65
CA PHE A 103 -7.90 -14.40 21.50
C PHE A 103 -8.97 -14.92 20.53
N ARG A 104 -9.54 -13.98 19.75
CA ARG A 104 -10.40 -14.20 18.58
C ARG A 104 -9.94 -13.24 17.49
N ILE A 105 -9.78 -13.76 16.28
CA ILE A 105 -9.47 -13.00 15.08
C ILE A 105 -10.74 -12.96 14.23
N ILE A 106 -11.07 -11.79 13.71
CA ILE A 106 -12.06 -11.61 12.66
C ILE A 106 -11.28 -11.29 11.40
N ALA A 107 -11.65 -11.91 10.29
CA ALA A 107 -10.97 -11.81 9.01
C ALA A 107 -12.00 -11.42 7.95
N SER A 108 -11.75 -10.35 7.20
CA SER A 108 -12.71 -9.81 6.23
C SER A 108 -12.12 -9.76 4.84
N ASP A 109 -12.92 -10.11 3.83
CA ASP A 109 -12.57 -9.92 2.42
C ASP A 109 -13.83 -9.81 1.55
N ILE A 110 -13.68 -9.20 0.36
CA ILE A 110 -14.73 -9.12 -0.64
C ILE A 110 -14.75 -10.38 -1.53
N ASP A 111 -13.61 -11.05 -1.72
CA ASP A 111 -13.50 -12.26 -2.55
C ASP A 111 -14.00 -13.52 -1.83
N THR A 112 -15.23 -13.93 -2.17
CA THR A 112 -15.85 -15.17 -1.66
C THR A 112 -15.12 -16.45 -2.07
N LYS A 113 -14.43 -16.46 -3.23
CA LYS A 113 -13.61 -17.59 -3.68
C LYS A 113 -12.37 -17.71 -2.80
N ALA A 114 -11.73 -16.59 -2.43
CA ALA A 114 -10.62 -16.55 -1.47
C ALA A 114 -11.04 -16.94 -0.04
N LEU A 115 -12.15 -16.41 0.47
CA LEU A 115 -12.69 -16.78 1.78
C LEU A 115 -13.00 -18.28 1.87
N SER A 116 -13.55 -18.90 0.82
CA SER A 116 -13.80 -20.34 0.78
C SER A 116 -12.51 -21.17 0.90
N ILE A 117 -11.38 -20.68 0.36
CA ILE A 117 -10.06 -21.31 0.52
C ILE A 117 -9.58 -21.14 1.97
N ALA A 118 -9.78 -19.96 2.56
CA ALA A 118 -9.41 -19.65 3.94
C ALA A 118 -10.15 -20.53 4.95
N GLU A 119 -11.46 -20.69 4.83
CA GLU A 119 -12.29 -21.56 5.70
C GLU A 119 -11.91 -23.04 5.60
N LYS A 120 -11.63 -23.52 4.38
CA LYS A 120 -11.06 -24.85 4.14
C LYS A 120 -9.71 -24.99 4.84
N GLY A 121 -8.84 -23.97 4.73
CA GLY A 121 -7.54 -23.94 5.39
C GLY A 121 -6.59 -25.04 4.92
N VAL A 122 -6.64 -25.38 3.62
CA VAL A 122 -5.82 -26.43 3.00
C VAL A 122 -4.91 -25.80 1.95
N TYR A 123 -3.62 -25.77 2.26
CA TYR A 123 -2.60 -25.00 1.54
C TYR A 123 -1.61 -25.90 0.80
N GLY A 124 -0.86 -25.36 -0.16
CA GLY A 124 0.28 -26.04 -0.79
C GLY A 124 1.61 -25.60 -0.19
N ASP A 125 2.71 -26.25 -0.57
CA ASP A 125 4.07 -25.90 -0.15
C ASP A 125 4.38 -24.40 -0.32
N TYR A 126 3.87 -23.81 -1.41
CA TYR A 126 4.10 -22.41 -1.77
C TYR A 126 3.60 -21.41 -0.71
N SER A 127 2.39 -21.59 -0.17
CA SER A 127 1.89 -20.75 0.95
C SER A 127 2.70 -20.94 2.23
N LEU A 128 3.36 -22.10 2.39
CA LEU A 128 4.09 -22.52 3.59
C LEU A 128 5.62 -22.36 3.48
N HIS A 129 6.16 -21.82 2.39
CA HIS A 129 7.62 -21.75 2.15
C HIS A 129 8.39 -21.05 3.29
N ALA A 130 7.76 -20.05 3.93
CA ALA A 130 8.35 -19.30 5.03
C ALA A 130 8.07 -19.90 6.44
N VAL A 131 7.29 -20.97 6.55
CA VAL A 131 6.98 -21.64 7.83
C VAL A 131 8.13 -22.55 8.23
N SER A 132 8.57 -22.53 9.50
CA SER A 132 9.58 -23.48 9.98
C SER A 132 8.97 -24.86 10.23
N GLU A 133 9.77 -25.92 10.08
CA GLU A 133 9.29 -27.30 10.23
C GLU A 133 8.70 -27.59 11.63
N GLU A 134 9.17 -26.92 12.70
CA GLU A 134 8.59 -27.10 14.05
C GLU A 134 7.19 -26.48 14.18
N ILE A 135 6.84 -25.54 13.28
CA ILE A 135 5.49 -24.96 13.16
C ILE A 135 4.64 -25.80 12.20
N LYS A 136 5.20 -26.26 11.06
CA LYS A 136 4.49 -27.17 10.12
C LYS A 136 4.00 -28.41 10.86
N ASN A 137 4.91 -29.18 11.45
CA ASN A 137 4.65 -30.44 12.17
C ASN A 137 3.75 -30.30 13.42
N ARG A 138 3.43 -29.07 13.84
CA ARG A 138 2.68 -28.76 15.07
C ARG A 138 1.27 -28.24 14.81
N TYR A 139 1.05 -27.60 13.67
CA TYR A 139 -0.20 -26.92 13.35
C TYR A 139 -0.81 -27.34 12.01
N PHE A 140 -0.09 -28.11 11.18
CA PHE A 140 -0.56 -28.60 9.90
C PHE A 140 -0.42 -30.12 9.81
N GLU A 141 -1.40 -30.75 9.17
CA GLU A 141 -1.39 -32.16 8.78
C GLU A 141 -0.97 -32.26 7.32
N LYS A 142 0.07 -33.06 7.03
CA LYS A 142 0.58 -33.25 5.67
C LYS A 142 -0.31 -34.27 4.94
N ILE A 143 -0.99 -33.82 3.90
CA ILE A 143 -1.81 -34.65 3.01
C ILE A 143 -0.98 -34.88 1.74
N GLU A 144 -0.44 -36.08 1.57
CA GLU A 144 0.25 -36.47 0.35
C GLU A 144 -0.76 -36.98 -0.69
N THR A 145 -0.66 -36.46 -1.92
CA THR A 145 -1.39 -36.97 -3.07
C THR A 145 -0.39 -37.44 -4.12
N LYS A 146 -0.83 -38.27 -5.08
CA LYS A 146 0.05 -38.84 -6.14
C LYS A 146 0.86 -37.79 -6.91
N ASN A 147 0.39 -36.53 -6.98
CA ASN A 147 0.97 -35.49 -7.83
C ASN A 147 1.43 -34.24 -7.06
N TYR A 148 1.05 -34.04 -5.79
CA TYR A 148 1.40 -32.87 -4.99
C TYR A 148 1.14 -33.06 -3.48
N THR A 149 1.87 -32.31 -2.65
CA THR A 149 1.60 -32.19 -1.20
C THR A 149 0.54 -31.12 -0.93
N ARG A 150 -0.29 -31.33 0.10
CA ARG A 150 -1.09 -30.29 0.75
C ARG A 150 -0.87 -30.32 2.26
N TYR A 151 -1.25 -29.21 2.90
CA TYR A 151 -1.15 -29.00 4.33
C TYR A 151 -2.49 -28.50 4.87
N ALA A 152 -3.20 -29.36 5.60
CA ALA A 152 -4.46 -28.99 6.25
C ALA A 152 -4.17 -28.36 7.62
N LEU A 153 -4.68 -27.15 7.83
CA LEU A 153 -4.47 -26.42 9.08
C LEU A 153 -5.36 -26.98 10.21
N SER A 154 -4.73 -27.26 11.35
CA SER A 154 -5.35 -27.85 12.54
C SER A 154 -6.59 -27.09 13.01
N LYS A 155 -7.67 -27.84 13.30
CA LYS A 155 -8.99 -27.30 13.69
C LYS A 155 -8.92 -26.28 14.83
N LYS A 156 -8.06 -26.51 15.83
CA LYS A 156 -7.81 -25.62 16.99
C LYS A 156 -7.28 -24.23 16.62
N ILE A 157 -6.64 -24.08 15.47
CA ILE A 157 -6.25 -22.77 14.90
C ILE A 157 -7.38 -22.20 14.06
N LYS A 158 -8.09 -23.03 13.27
CA LYS A 158 -9.25 -22.56 12.48
C LYS A 158 -10.35 -21.97 13.36
N GLU A 159 -10.63 -22.60 14.50
CA GLU A 159 -11.56 -22.11 15.55
C GLU A 159 -11.15 -20.78 16.21
N LYS A 160 -9.99 -20.19 15.86
CA LYS A 160 -9.58 -18.85 16.29
C LYS A 160 -9.92 -17.73 15.30
N VAL A 161 -10.26 -18.07 14.06
CA VAL A 161 -10.58 -17.10 13.00
C VAL A 161 -12.05 -17.22 12.63
N GLU A 162 -12.69 -16.07 12.46
CA GLU A 162 -14.06 -15.96 11.95
C GLU A 162 -14.04 -15.11 10.69
N TYR A 163 -14.56 -15.65 9.59
CA TYR A 163 -14.55 -14.97 8.30
C TYR A 163 -15.84 -14.17 8.06
N LEU A 164 -15.69 -12.98 7.47
CA LEU A 164 -16.78 -12.12 7.03
C LEU A 164 -16.59 -11.79 5.55
N ASN A 165 -17.63 -11.98 4.75
CA ASN A 165 -17.70 -11.36 3.44
C ASN A 165 -18.36 -9.98 3.57
N GLU A 166 -17.60 -8.93 3.21
CA GLU A 166 -17.98 -7.52 3.28
C GLU A 166 -16.98 -6.68 2.47
N ASP A 167 -17.43 -5.58 1.85
CA ASP A 167 -16.52 -4.54 1.39
C ASP A 167 -16.10 -3.67 2.57
N ILE A 168 -14.82 -3.74 2.91
CA ILE A 168 -14.24 -3.06 4.07
C ILE A 168 -14.12 -1.53 3.88
N ILE A 169 -14.26 -1.03 2.65
CA ILE A 169 -14.31 0.41 2.34
C ILE A 169 -15.70 0.99 2.67
N GLU A 170 -16.76 0.22 2.45
CA GLU A 170 -18.14 0.59 2.78
C GLU A 170 -18.43 0.46 4.29
N GLY A 171 -17.69 -0.40 4.99
CA GLY A 171 -17.71 -0.45 6.46
C GLY A 171 -17.31 -1.82 7.04
N HIS A 172 -17.61 -2.00 8.32
CA HIS A 172 -17.49 -3.28 9.00
C HIS A 172 -18.84 -3.65 9.63
N ARG A 173 -19.39 -4.82 9.28
CA ARG A 173 -20.78 -5.18 9.64
C ARG A 173 -21.01 -5.48 11.13
N LYS A 174 -19.96 -5.39 11.96
CA LYS A 174 -20.02 -5.63 13.40
C LYS A 174 -19.55 -4.39 14.16
N ARG A 175 -20.39 -3.87 15.06
CA ARG A 175 -20.02 -2.81 16.02
C ARG A 175 -19.09 -3.36 17.12
N LEU A 176 -17.84 -3.67 16.74
CA LEU A 176 -16.81 -4.23 17.61
C LEU A 176 -15.55 -3.36 17.57
N LYS A 177 -15.16 -2.82 18.73
CA LYS A 177 -13.82 -2.26 18.90
C LYS A 177 -12.77 -3.39 19.04
N TYR A 178 -11.66 -3.24 18.35
CA TYR A 178 -10.51 -4.17 18.28
C TYR A 178 -9.29 -3.63 19.03
N ASP A 179 -8.44 -4.52 19.53
CA ASP A 179 -7.15 -4.16 20.12
C ASP A 179 -6.07 -3.96 19.06
N ILE A 180 -6.18 -4.71 17.96
CA ILE A 180 -5.21 -4.75 16.88
C ILE A 180 -5.96 -4.87 15.55
N ILE A 181 -5.58 -4.07 14.55
CA ILE A 181 -6.02 -4.24 13.17
C ILE A 181 -4.79 -4.44 12.27
N PHE A 182 -4.82 -5.51 11.47
CA PHE A 182 -3.95 -5.70 10.33
C PHE A 182 -4.70 -5.27 9.07
N CYS A 183 -4.16 -4.28 8.36
CA CYS A 183 -4.66 -3.86 7.06
C CYS A 183 -3.48 -3.64 6.10
N ARG A 184 -3.00 -4.74 5.52
CA ARG A 184 -1.72 -4.78 4.81
C ARG A 184 -1.89 -4.97 3.31
N ASN A 185 -1.07 -4.25 2.55
CA ASN A 185 -0.96 -4.33 1.09
C ASN A 185 -2.28 -3.96 0.35
N PHE A 186 -3.17 -3.19 0.99
CA PHE A 186 -4.47 -2.77 0.46
C PHE A 186 -4.56 -1.26 0.14
N PHE A 187 -3.90 -0.40 0.93
CA PHE A 187 -3.89 1.05 0.72
C PHE A 187 -3.30 1.46 -0.64
N ILE A 188 -2.52 0.59 -1.27
CA ILE A 188 -2.00 0.75 -2.64
C ILE A 188 -3.08 0.72 -3.74
N TYR A 189 -4.28 0.21 -3.47
CA TYR A 189 -5.40 0.17 -4.43
C TYR A 189 -6.37 1.35 -4.25
N LEU A 190 -6.44 1.91 -3.04
CA LEU A 190 -7.37 2.99 -2.71
C LEU A 190 -6.95 4.32 -3.37
N ASN A 191 -7.92 4.97 -4.03
CA ASN A 191 -7.84 6.40 -4.36
C ASN A 191 -7.85 7.24 -3.07
N ARG A 192 -7.60 8.55 -3.17
CA ARG A 192 -7.49 9.42 -1.98
C ARG A 192 -8.77 9.42 -1.12
N ASN A 193 -9.93 9.61 -1.72
CA ASN A 193 -11.20 9.74 -0.99
C ASN A 193 -11.57 8.40 -0.32
N ALA A 194 -11.42 7.28 -1.03
CA ALA A 194 -11.63 5.94 -0.48
C ALA A 194 -10.65 5.63 0.67
N ARG A 195 -9.39 6.07 0.55
CA ARG A 195 -8.39 5.95 1.64
C ARG A 195 -8.79 6.76 2.86
N ASP A 196 -9.14 8.03 2.68
CA ASP A 196 -9.42 8.93 3.79
C ASP A 196 -10.71 8.51 4.53
N ASN A 197 -11.75 8.03 3.81
CA ASN A 197 -12.93 7.38 4.39
C ASN A 197 -12.58 6.10 5.17
N PHE A 198 -11.76 5.22 4.58
CA PHE A 198 -11.40 3.94 5.19
C PHE A 198 -10.49 4.09 6.42
N ILE A 199 -9.68 5.16 6.49
CA ILE A 199 -8.96 5.52 7.72
C ILE A 199 -9.95 5.80 8.85
N ALA A 200 -11.03 6.56 8.62
CA ALA A 200 -12.05 6.81 9.65
C ALA A 200 -12.77 5.52 10.11
N ILE A 201 -13.00 4.55 9.21
CA ILE A 201 -13.54 3.23 9.57
C ILE A 201 -12.58 2.49 10.51
N LEU A 202 -11.26 2.53 10.25
CA LEU A 202 -10.23 1.95 11.12
C LEU A 202 -10.13 2.68 12.47
N GLU A 203 -10.30 4.00 12.51
CA GLU A 203 -10.28 4.81 13.74
C GLU A 203 -11.48 4.57 14.66
N ASP A 204 -12.66 4.34 14.08
CA ASP A 204 -13.82 3.86 14.84
C ASP A 204 -13.56 2.44 15.34
N HIS A 205 -13.04 1.54 14.51
CA HIS A 205 -12.91 0.13 14.88
C HIS A 205 -11.72 -0.20 15.79
N LEU A 206 -10.74 0.69 15.96
CA LEU A 206 -9.62 0.49 16.90
C LEU A 206 -9.85 1.21 18.24
N ILE A 207 -9.48 0.57 19.36
CA ILE A 207 -9.48 1.22 20.68
C ILE A 207 -8.37 2.27 20.80
N GLU A 208 -8.54 3.20 21.74
CA GLU A 208 -7.47 4.07 22.23
C GLU A 208 -6.29 3.23 22.76
N GLY A 209 -5.06 3.51 22.30
CA GLY A 209 -3.90 2.67 22.56
C GLY A 209 -3.84 1.36 21.77
N GLY A 210 -4.82 1.09 20.91
CA GLY A 210 -4.84 -0.04 19.98
C GLY A 210 -3.79 0.12 18.88
N MET A 211 -3.38 -1.00 18.27
CA MET A 211 -2.31 -1.02 17.27
C MET A 211 -2.83 -1.30 15.85
N LEU A 212 -2.49 -0.42 14.90
CA LEU A 212 -2.73 -0.60 13.47
C LEU A 212 -1.42 -0.99 12.77
N ILE A 213 -1.47 -2.04 11.94
CA ILE A 213 -0.35 -2.54 11.16
C ILE A 213 -0.71 -2.48 9.67
N ILE A 214 0.07 -1.75 8.88
CA ILE A 214 -0.11 -1.65 7.41
C ILE A 214 1.09 -2.24 6.65
N GLY A 215 0.97 -2.36 5.32
CA GLY A 215 2.00 -2.95 4.48
C GLY A 215 3.29 -2.13 4.48
N LYS A 216 4.45 -2.80 4.37
CA LYS A 216 5.79 -2.17 4.45
C LYS A 216 6.13 -1.16 3.35
N THR A 217 5.30 -1.05 2.32
CA THR A 217 5.42 -0.10 1.21
C THR A 217 4.33 0.98 1.23
N GLU A 218 3.48 0.95 2.27
CA GLU A 218 2.32 1.82 2.44
C GLU A 218 2.60 2.94 3.43
N THR A 219 1.74 3.95 3.48
CA THR A 219 1.85 5.07 4.42
C THR A 219 0.49 5.70 4.60
N LEU A 220 0.08 5.97 5.84
CA LEU A 220 -1.06 6.82 6.12
C LEU A 220 -0.69 8.26 5.73
N ALA A 221 -1.23 8.73 4.61
CA ALA A 221 -0.83 9.99 3.97
C ALA A 221 -1.66 11.21 4.40
N SER A 222 -2.62 11.03 5.31
CA SER A 222 -3.40 12.11 5.90
C SER A 222 -2.62 12.82 7.02
N GLN A 223 -2.86 14.12 7.20
CA GLN A 223 -2.33 14.91 8.32
C GLN A 223 -3.28 14.95 9.53
N ASN A 224 -4.55 14.56 9.32
CA ASN A 224 -5.59 14.54 10.33
C ASN A 224 -6.05 13.07 10.47
N ASN A 225 -5.44 12.36 11.42
CA ASN A 225 -5.84 11.03 11.90
C ASN A 225 -5.17 10.79 13.26
N ASP A 226 -5.76 9.92 14.08
CA ASP A 226 -5.31 9.60 15.43
C ASP A 226 -4.11 8.61 15.45
N PHE A 227 -3.61 8.18 14.29
CA PHE A 227 -2.61 7.11 14.17
C PHE A 227 -1.16 7.64 14.20
N GLU A 228 -0.49 7.39 15.31
CA GLU A 228 0.91 7.78 15.56
C GLU A 228 1.88 6.67 15.13
N LEU A 229 2.79 6.96 14.18
CA LEU A 229 3.80 6.00 13.70
C LEU A 229 4.88 5.74 14.75
N ILE A 230 4.97 4.50 15.24
CA ILE A 230 5.93 4.06 16.25
C ILE A 230 7.16 3.36 15.65
N ASP A 231 6.98 2.56 14.60
CA ASP A 231 8.11 1.95 13.87
C ASP A 231 7.96 2.06 12.35
N ALA A 232 8.83 2.89 11.75
CA ALA A 232 8.93 3.09 10.31
C ALA A 232 9.56 1.91 9.54
N LYS A 233 10.10 0.88 10.22
CA LYS A 233 10.59 -0.35 9.58
C LYS A 233 9.47 -1.37 9.34
N THR A 234 8.52 -1.44 10.25
CA THR A 234 7.37 -2.38 10.20
C THR A 234 6.04 -1.71 9.83
N ASN A 235 5.98 -0.37 9.77
CA ASN A 235 4.76 0.43 9.57
C ASN A 235 3.70 0.17 10.65
N PHE A 236 4.13 0.29 11.90
CA PHE A 236 3.31 0.13 13.09
C PHE A 236 2.85 1.48 13.63
N TYR A 237 1.54 1.62 13.80
CA TYR A 237 0.89 2.80 14.34
C TYR A 237 0.13 2.43 15.63
N ILE A 238 0.02 3.38 16.56
CA ILE A 238 -0.93 3.29 17.69
C ILE A 238 -1.94 4.43 17.58
N LYS A 239 -3.20 4.16 17.91
CA LYS A 239 -4.20 5.22 18.06
C LYS A 239 -3.95 5.99 19.35
N ASN A 240 -3.86 7.32 19.24
CA ASN A 240 -3.75 8.31 20.32
C ASN A 240 -2.36 8.38 21.02
N LYS A 241 -1.88 9.61 21.19
CA LYS A 241 -0.54 9.99 21.70
C LYS A 241 -0.27 9.52 23.12
N ASP A 242 -1.27 9.57 24.00
CA ASP A 242 -1.12 9.32 25.44
C ASP A 242 -0.77 7.86 25.81
N PHE A 243 -0.72 6.98 24.81
CA PHE A 243 -0.31 5.58 24.96
C PHE A 243 1.13 5.30 24.50
N ILE A 244 1.78 6.24 23.79
CA ILE A 244 3.12 6.05 23.21
C ILE A 244 4.20 5.87 24.28
N ASP A 245 4.18 6.67 25.35
CA ASP A 245 5.16 6.56 26.44
C ASP A 245 5.10 5.19 27.14
N ARG A 246 3.94 4.54 27.15
CA ARG A 246 3.79 3.17 27.68
C ARG A 246 4.38 2.10 26.74
N PHE A 247 4.50 2.39 25.44
CA PHE A 247 5.15 1.50 24.47
C PHE A 247 6.66 1.76 24.36
N LEU A 248 7.10 3.02 24.32
CA LEU A 248 8.52 3.37 24.15
C LEU A 248 9.41 2.95 25.33
N ASN A 249 8.85 2.86 26.54
CA ASN A 249 9.55 2.39 27.74
C ASN A 249 9.73 0.86 27.83
N LEU A 250 9.36 0.09 26.80
CA LEU A 250 9.56 -1.36 26.77
C LEU A 250 11.04 -1.73 26.51
N PRO A 251 11.63 -2.66 27.28
CA PRO A 251 13.04 -3.02 27.12
C PRO A 251 13.27 -3.73 25.78
N LYS A 252 13.95 -3.05 24.85
CA LYS A 252 14.36 -3.61 23.55
C LYS A 252 15.32 -4.79 23.77
N LYS A 253 14.82 -6.01 23.54
CA LYS A 253 15.60 -7.24 23.67
C LYS A 253 16.77 -7.23 22.68
N LYS A 254 18.01 -7.11 23.17
CA LYS A 254 19.22 -7.17 22.34
C LYS A 254 19.25 -8.51 21.59
N VAL A 255 19.11 -8.46 20.26
CA VAL A 255 19.41 -9.60 19.41
C VAL A 255 20.93 -9.71 19.30
N THR A 256 21.52 -10.51 20.18
CA THR A 256 22.90 -10.97 19.98
C THR A 256 22.93 -11.93 18.78
N PRO A 257 23.86 -11.77 17.83
CA PRO A 257 24.12 -12.81 16.85
C PRO A 257 24.51 -14.09 17.59
N LYS A 258 23.79 -15.19 17.35
CA LYS A 258 24.23 -16.50 17.84
C LYS A 258 25.56 -16.83 17.17
N LYS A 259 26.63 -16.95 17.96
CA LYS A 259 27.82 -17.68 17.53
C LYS A 259 27.46 -19.17 17.52
N ASP A 260 27.47 -19.79 16.34
CA ASP A 260 27.37 -21.25 16.26
C ASP A 260 28.63 -21.87 16.86
N MET A 261 28.49 -22.47 18.03
CA MET A 261 29.59 -23.13 18.73
C MET A 261 29.12 -24.34 19.55
N GLN A 262 28.71 -25.41 18.86
CA GLN A 262 28.59 -26.72 19.49
C GLN A 262 28.77 -27.90 18.49
N LYS A 263 30.04 -28.13 18.09
CA LYS A 263 30.51 -29.45 17.62
C LYS A 263 31.61 -29.95 18.56
N LYS A 264 31.27 -30.80 19.54
CA LYS A 264 32.24 -31.58 20.34
C LYS A 264 31.56 -32.68 21.18
N LYS A 265 31.58 -33.94 20.72
CA LYS A 265 31.78 -35.20 21.51
C LYS A 265 31.43 -36.50 20.74
N VAL A 266 32.24 -36.82 19.73
CA VAL A 266 32.87 -38.14 19.49
C VAL A 266 34.10 -37.83 18.62
N VAL A 267 35.27 -38.46 18.70
CA VAL A 267 35.72 -39.65 19.46
C VAL A 267 36.93 -39.28 20.34
N ARG A 268 37.19 -40.06 21.39
CA ARG A 268 38.53 -40.24 21.97
C ARG A 268 38.83 -41.75 22.03
N ASP A 269 40.12 -42.07 22.16
CA ASP A 269 40.62 -43.39 22.58
C ASP A 269 40.46 -44.55 21.58
N VAL A 270 41.01 -44.38 20.38
CA VAL A 270 41.44 -45.49 19.50
C VAL A 270 42.85 -45.21 18.98
N ILE A 271 43.76 -46.17 19.20
CA ILE A 271 45.13 -46.30 18.65
C ILE A 271 46.13 -45.16 18.94
N LYS A 272 47.00 -45.39 19.94
CA LYS A 272 48.44 -45.14 19.77
C LYS A 272 49.03 -46.28 18.94
N LYS A 273 49.75 -46.00 17.84
CA LYS A 273 50.89 -46.81 17.35
C LYS A 273 51.60 -46.15 16.15
N SER A 274 52.94 -46.18 16.19
CA SER A 274 53.92 -46.19 15.08
C SER A 274 53.57 -45.56 13.72
N ALA A 275 54.26 -44.47 13.35
CA ALA A 275 55.34 -44.51 12.32
C ALA A 275 55.91 -43.11 11.98
N THR A 276 57.24 -42.97 12.09
CA THR A 276 58.12 -42.08 11.32
C THR A 276 58.83 -42.93 10.23
N PRO A 277 59.58 -42.41 9.21
CA PRO A 277 60.29 -41.11 9.16
C PRO A 277 60.30 -40.37 7.79
N GLN A 278 61.19 -39.35 7.66
CA GLN A 278 61.81 -38.79 6.44
C GLN A 278 60.89 -38.06 5.43
N ASN A 279 61.01 -36.73 5.28
CA ASN A 279 61.90 -35.95 4.36
C ASN A 279 61.02 -35.30 3.25
N GLU A 280 61.32 -34.15 2.65
CA GLU A 280 62.59 -33.40 2.59
C GLU A 280 62.41 -31.88 2.32
N ASN A 281 63.54 -31.15 2.29
CA ASN A 281 63.80 -29.89 1.57
C ASN A 281 63.25 -28.53 2.09
N LEU A 282 64.12 -27.92 2.92
CA LEU A 282 64.74 -26.59 2.73
C LEU A 282 63.96 -25.27 3.01
N LYS A 283 64.70 -24.34 3.63
CA LYS A 283 64.30 -22.96 4.00
C LYS A 283 64.76 -21.96 2.92
N PRO A 284 64.18 -20.74 2.91
CA PRO A 284 65.04 -19.53 2.97
C PRO A 284 64.90 -18.71 4.28
N PRO A 285 65.80 -17.74 4.55
CA PRO A 285 65.88 -16.98 5.81
C PRO A 285 65.20 -15.58 5.76
N LYS A 286 65.48 -14.74 6.78
CA LYS A 286 64.90 -13.39 7.02
C LYS A 286 65.78 -12.24 6.47
N LEU A 287 65.20 -11.02 6.45
CA LEU A 287 65.85 -9.68 6.41
C LEU A 287 66.48 -9.29 5.04
N SER A 288 66.54 -8.03 4.60
CA SER A 288 66.00 -6.74 5.15
C SER A 288 65.97 -5.60 4.11
N ARG A 289 65.10 -4.59 4.32
CA ARG A 289 65.28 -3.12 4.14
C ARG A 289 66.10 -2.58 2.94
N ILE A 290 65.49 -1.73 2.10
CA ILE A 290 66.01 -0.42 1.58
C ILE A 290 64.92 0.31 0.76
N GLU A 291 65.09 1.60 0.46
CA GLU A 291 64.08 2.52 -0.10
C GLU A 291 64.42 3.05 -1.51
N SER A 292 63.36 3.28 -2.30
CA SER A 292 63.22 4.34 -3.33
C SER A 292 63.92 4.25 -4.72
N LYS A 293 63.18 4.75 -5.73
CA LYS A 293 63.63 5.36 -7.01
C LYS A 293 64.35 4.48 -8.06
N GLU A 294 64.33 4.78 -9.36
CA GLU A 294 63.36 5.46 -10.28
C GLU A 294 63.93 5.30 -11.70
N ASP A 295 63.18 4.79 -12.70
CA ASP A 295 63.76 4.69 -14.07
C ASP A 295 62.86 5.14 -15.24
N TYR A 296 63.51 5.87 -16.13
CA TYR A 296 63.01 6.93 -17.01
C TYR A 296 62.28 6.53 -18.33
N ILE A 297 61.15 7.21 -18.59
CA ILE A 297 60.80 7.95 -19.83
C ILE A 297 61.02 7.32 -21.23
N LYS A 298 59.92 7.24 -22.02
CA LYS A 298 59.87 7.79 -23.41
C LYS A 298 58.44 8.02 -23.98
N ILE A 299 58.06 9.31 -24.07
CA ILE A 299 57.50 10.08 -25.22
C ILE A 299 56.63 9.33 -26.29
N ARG A 300 55.53 9.83 -26.91
CA ARG A 300 54.54 10.96 -26.77
C ARG A 300 53.72 11.01 -28.11
N ARG A 301 52.53 11.65 -28.15
CA ARG A 301 51.72 12.14 -29.34
C ARG A 301 50.63 11.17 -29.87
N LYS A 302 49.49 11.61 -30.47
CA LYS A 302 48.75 12.90 -30.51
C LYS A 302 47.34 12.75 -31.15
N LYS A 303 46.32 13.45 -30.61
CA LYS A 303 45.26 14.29 -31.27
C LYS A 303 44.30 14.77 -30.16
N ASN A 304 44.18 16.08 -29.86
CA ASN A 304 43.32 17.12 -30.49
C ASN A 304 41.80 16.85 -30.31
N LYS A 305 40.89 17.81 -30.06
CA LYS A 305 40.84 19.26 -29.68
C LYS A 305 39.39 19.50 -29.15
N LYS A 306 38.96 20.56 -28.45
CA LYS A 306 39.46 21.91 -28.06
C LYS A 306 39.61 21.95 -26.49
N ALA A 307 39.64 23.00 -25.64
CA ALA A 307 39.44 24.47 -25.59
C ALA A 307 37.99 25.02 -25.78
N LYS A 308 37.50 26.10 -25.16
CA LYS A 308 37.96 27.14 -24.19
C LYS A 308 36.85 27.27 -23.08
N LYS A 309 36.95 27.93 -21.92
CA LYS A 309 38.01 28.56 -21.07
C LYS A 309 37.51 28.45 -19.59
N HIS A 310 37.74 29.28 -18.55
CA HIS A 310 38.32 30.62 -18.34
C HIS A 310 39.09 30.68 -17.00
N GLU A 311 39.39 31.88 -16.51
CA GLU A 311 40.22 32.17 -15.32
C GLU A 311 39.46 32.10 -13.96
N VAL A 312 40.05 31.90 -12.76
CA VAL A 312 41.44 32.14 -12.24
C VAL A 312 41.67 33.64 -11.86
N GLU A 313 42.45 34.08 -10.87
CA GLU A 313 43.43 33.46 -9.94
C GLU A 313 43.14 33.82 -8.46
N GLN A 314 44.15 33.62 -7.62
CA GLN A 314 44.27 33.73 -6.17
C GLN A 314 44.69 35.16 -5.76
N GLU A 315 44.66 35.49 -4.46
CA GLU A 315 45.92 35.73 -3.70
C GLU A 315 45.68 35.80 -2.18
N ASN A 316 46.71 36.17 -1.40
CA ASN A 316 46.94 35.63 -0.07
C ASN A 316 47.62 36.66 0.89
N ILE A 317 47.53 36.44 2.20
CA ILE A 317 48.39 37.01 3.28
C ILE A 317 48.40 38.54 3.48
N SER A 318 48.01 39.00 4.68
CA SER A 318 48.90 39.75 5.61
C SER A 318 48.18 40.19 6.91
N ILE A 319 48.97 40.70 7.88
CA ILE A 319 48.59 40.98 9.27
C ILE A 319 48.76 42.49 9.55
N ILE A 320 47.87 43.10 10.36
CA ILE A 320 48.20 44.15 11.36
C ILE A 320 46.98 44.46 12.26
N LYS A 321 47.21 45.10 13.41
CA LYS A 321 46.24 45.45 14.49
C LYS A 321 46.56 46.84 15.05
N LYS A 322 45.62 47.45 15.81
CA LYS A 322 45.65 48.80 16.47
C LYS A 322 45.33 49.96 15.50
N GLU A 323 44.76 51.11 15.88
CA GLU A 323 44.07 51.63 17.10
C GLU A 323 43.01 52.67 16.58
N LYS A 324 41.75 52.86 17.05
CA LYS A 324 41.06 53.04 18.35
C LYS A 324 40.99 54.52 18.84
N ILE A 325 39.78 54.99 19.25
CA ILE A 325 39.43 56.25 20.00
C ILE A 325 39.15 57.50 19.09
N PRO A 326 38.26 58.48 19.42
CA PRO A 326 37.39 58.74 20.61
C PRO A 326 35.85 58.85 20.36
N LEU A 327 35.11 59.29 21.40
CA LEU A 327 33.64 59.53 21.46
C LEU A 327 33.27 61.03 21.33
N SER A 328 31.99 61.32 21.00
CA SER A 328 31.20 62.43 21.60
C SER A 328 29.67 62.15 21.48
N SER A 329 28.79 63.00 22.01
CA SER A 329 27.43 62.63 22.45
C SER A 329 26.34 63.71 22.30
N GLN A 330 25.11 63.34 21.90
CA GLN A 330 23.75 63.92 22.18
C GLN A 330 22.74 63.32 21.15
N LYS A 331 21.54 62.82 21.50
CA LYS A 331 20.25 63.51 21.77
C LYS A 331 19.79 64.42 20.60
N GLU A 332 18.58 64.31 20.02
CA GLU A 332 17.39 63.45 20.26
C GLU A 332 16.54 63.42 18.93
N GLU A 333 15.24 63.11 18.74
CA GLU A 333 14.05 62.88 19.58
C GLU A 333 12.92 62.07 18.83
N LYS A 334 11.81 61.78 19.54
CA LYS A 334 10.39 61.48 19.18
C LYS A 334 9.90 60.68 17.93
N ASN A 335 8.94 59.80 18.26
CA ASN A 335 7.67 59.46 17.59
C ASN A 335 7.64 58.75 16.22
N GLU A 336 7.03 57.55 16.22
CA GLU A 336 5.64 57.44 15.71
C GLU A 336 4.85 56.41 16.54
N LYS A 337 3.54 56.66 16.71
CA LYS A 337 2.56 55.76 17.36
C LYS A 337 1.42 55.52 16.37
N ASP A 338 0.68 54.45 16.62
CA ASP A 338 -0.39 53.82 15.81
C ASP A 338 0.17 52.64 14.99
N ILE A 339 -0.38 51.43 15.05
CA ILE A 339 -1.75 51.03 15.41
C ILE A 339 -1.73 49.82 16.38
N VAL A 340 -2.26 49.97 17.60
CA VAL A 340 -3.12 48.96 18.28
C VAL A 340 -4.05 49.69 19.26
N ASN A 341 -5.22 50.11 18.80
CA ASN A 341 -6.33 50.51 19.65
C ASN A 341 -7.60 49.83 19.13
N ALA A 342 -7.86 48.62 19.64
CA ALA A 342 -8.98 47.77 19.23
C ALA A 342 -9.63 47.11 20.45
N ILE A 343 -10.07 47.97 21.38
CA ILE A 343 -11.19 47.83 22.32
C ILE A 343 -11.23 46.57 23.22
N GLU A 344 -11.26 46.84 24.52
CA GLU A 344 -11.52 45.88 25.59
C GLU A 344 -12.87 45.17 25.42
N SER A 345 -12.91 43.84 25.55
CA SER A 345 -14.14 43.15 26.00
C SER A 345 -13.85 41.85 26.74
N ILE A 346 -13.96 41.93 28.07
CA ILE A 346 -14.36 40.85 28.99
C ILE A 346 -13.34 39.70 29.22
N SER A 347 -13.10 39.43 30.50
CA SER A 347 -12.25 38.36 31.04
C SER A 347 -12.85 36.95 30.81
N PRO A 348 -12.05 35.87 30.91
CA PRO A 348 -11.95 35.26 32.24
C PRO A 348 -10.54 34.88 32.69
N GLN A 349 -10.43 34.73 34.02
CA GLN A 349 -9.22 34.48 34.78
C GLN A 349 -8.62 33.08 34.55
N SER A 350 -7.29 32.98 34.62
CA SER A 350 -6.67 31.92 35.43
C SER A 350 -5.34 32.41 36.01
N ASN A 351 -5.18 32.29 37.34
CA ASN A 351 -3.97 32.69 38.04
C ASN A 351 -2.91 31.61 37.94
N PHE A 352 -1.67 31.99 37.61
CA PHE A 352 -0.45 31.51 38.32
C PHE A 352 0.70 32.48 38.03
N LYS A 353 1.02 33.36 39.00
CA LYS A 353 2.23 34.19 38.92
C LYS A 353 3.44 33.37 39.38
N SER A 354 4.44 33.27 38.49
CA SER A 354 5.80 32.95 38.90
C SER A 354 6.38 34.12 39.70
N ILE A 355 7.20 33.80 40.71
CA ILE A 355 8.05 34.79 41.40
C ILE A 355 9.47 34.25 41.40
N SER A 356 10.35 34.90 40.65
CA SER A 356 11.79 34.66 40.67
C SER A 356 12.39 35.13 42.00
N PRO A 357 13.40 34.44 42.56
CA PRO A 357 13.98 34.84 43.84
C PRO A 357 14.69 36.19 43.77
N LYS A 358 14.53 36.99 44.85
CA LYS A 358 15.39 38.13 45.19
C LYS A 358 16.24 37.76 46.40
N PRO A 359 17.44 38.35 46.58
CA PRO A 359 18.34 38.01 47.68
C PRO A 359 17.75 38.45 49.04
N VAL A 360 17.86 37.56 50.03
CA VAL A 360 17.46 37.80 51.41
C VAL A 360 18.67 38.31 52.20
N LYS A 361 18.48 39.34 53.03
CA LYS A 361 19.50 39.81 53.99
C LYS A 361 19.53 38.91 55.21
N GLN A 362 20.67 38.86 55.90
CA GLN A 362 20.73 38.26 57.23
C GLN A 362 19.95 39.14 58.23
N GLU A 363 18.99 38.54 58.92
CA GLU A 363 18.37 39.08 60.13
C GLU A 363 18.45 38.00 61.21
N HIS A 364 18.69 38.40 62.46
CA HIS A 364 18.79 37.48 63.60
C HIS A 364 17.41 36.91 63.94
N ILE A 365 17.38 35.65 64.36
CA ILE A 365 16.25 35.06 65.10
C ILE A 365 16.85 34.35 66.31
N ASP A 366 16.52 34.84 67.51
CA ASP A 366 17.02 34.30 68.76
C ASP A 366 16.35 32.95 69.09
N PHE A 367 17.16 31.95 69.41
CA PHE A 367 16.65 30.66 69.89
C PHE A 367 16.39 30.73 71.40
N ILE A 368 15.12 30.86 71.77
CA ILE A 368 14.68 30.65 73.15
C ILE A 368 14.85 29.17 73.48
N VAL A 369 15.83 28.85 74.32
CA VAL A 369 16.01 27.51 74.91
C VAL A 369 15.22 27.47 76.22
N PRO A 370 14.22 26.57 76.37
CA PRO A 370 13.57 26.37 77.66
C PRO A 370 14.47 25.52 78.57
N GLU A 371 14.79 26.04 79.75
CA GLU A 371 15.46 25.26 80.78
C GLU A 371 14.53 24.18 81.34
N LYS A 372 14.99 22.93 81.30
CA LYS A 372 14.53 21.84 82.16
C LYS A 372 15.70 20.92 82.47
N GLU A 373 16.13 20.91 83.72
CA GLU A 373 16.96 19.85 84.25
C GLU A 373 16.10 18.60 84.45
N GLU A 374 16.48 17.46 83.88
CA GLU A 374 15.84 16.18 84.23
C GLU A 374 16.84 15.01 84.06
N SER A 375 17.27 14.46 85.19
CA SER A 375 17.97 13.16 85.37
C SER A 375 19.32 12.89 84.68
N ILE A 376 20.21 12.21 85.42
CA ILE A 376 21.42 11.57 84.90
C ILE A 376 21.01 10.24 84.25
N GLU A 377 21.00 10.17 82.92
CA GLU A 377 21.10 8.88 82.22
C GLU A 377 22.56 8.40 82.23
N GLU A 378 22.74 7.08 82.29
CA GLU A 378 24.07 6.46 82.38
C GLU A 378 24.90 6.76 81.13
N ARG A 379 26.10 7.33 81.32
CA ARG A 379 27.07 7.44 80.22
C ARG A 379 27.56 6.04 79.85
N LEU A 380 27.01 5.50 78.76
CA LEU A 380 27.47 4.27 78.09
C LEU A 380 29.00 4.20 78.08
N PRO A 381 29.63 3.03 78.34
CA PRO A 381 31.07 2.88 78.37
C PRO A 381 31.77 3.52 77.17
N ILE A 382 32.97 4.06 77.41
CA ILE A 382 33.74 4.83 76.41
C ILE A 382 33.93 4.04 75.11
N ASP A 383 34.02 2.71 75.16
CA ASP A 383 34.18 1.86 73.98
C ASP A 383 32.88 1.63 73.20
N GLU A 384 31.71 1.70 73.84
CA GLU A 384 30.41 1.72 73.14
C GLU A 384 30.17 3.08 72.46
N GLN A 385 30.60 4.19 73.09
CA GLN A 385 30.58 5.50 72.45
C GLN A 385 31.51 5.54 71.21
N LYS A 386 32.72 4.97 71.30
CA LYS A 386 33.61 4.79 70.13
C LYS A 386 32.96 3.93 69.04
N LYS A 387 32.28 2.84 69.42
CA LYS A 387 31.58 1.94 68.48
C LYS A 387 30.47 2.68 67.73
N PHE A 388 29.59 3.37 68.45
CA PHE A 388 28.52 4.19 67.85
C PHE A 388 29.07 5.28 66.92
N ILE A 389 30.13 5.99 67.32
CA ILE A 389 30.81 6.98 66.46
C ILE A 389 31.45 6.35 65.22
N THR A 390 31.87 5.09 65.29
CA THR A 390 32.42 4.35 64.14
C THR A 390 31.31 3.92 63.18
N GLU A 391 30.23 3.32 63.71
CA GLU A 391 29.04 2.92 62.95
C GLU A 391 28.39 4.12 62.23
N GLN A 392 28.28 5.28 62.90
CA GLN A 392 27.80 6.52 62.27
C GLN A 392 28.74 7.07 61.18
N LYS A 393 30.06 6.87 61.30
CA LYS A 393 31.01 7.24 60.23
C LYS A 393 30.90 6.33 59.02
N GLU A 394 30.67 5.03 59.22
CA GLU A 394 30.43 4.08 58.13
C GLU A 394 29.09 4.37 57.42
N GLU A 395 28.03 4.71 58.18
CA GLU A 395 26.74 5.12 57.60
C GLU A 395 26.86 6.43 56.80
N LEU A 396 27.62 7.41 57.29
CA LEU A 396 27.92 8.65 56.57
C LEU A 396 28.70 8.37 55.27
N TYR A 397 29.73 7.52 55.32
CA TYR A 397 30.55 7.16 54.16
C TYR A 397 29.73 6.45 53.07
N LEU A 398 28.80 5.57 53.46
CA LEU A 398 27.88 4.93 52.52
C LEU A 398 26.89 5.94 51.90
N LYS A 399 26.37 6.89 52.68
CA LYS A 399 25.51 7.97 52.18
C LYS A 399 26.25 8.91 51.23
N GLU A 400 27.53 9.18 51.48
CA GLU A 400 28.40 9.97 50.61
C GLU A 400 28.63 9.27 49.25
N GLN A 401 28.91 7.96 49.25
CA GLN A 401 28.99 7.17 48.00
C GLN A 401 27.66 7.14 47.23
N GLU A 402 26.51 7.02 47.92
CA GLU A 402 25.19 7.12 47.29
C GLU A 402 24.94 8.51 46.66
N LEU A 403 25.38 9.58 47.31
CA LEU A 403 25.25 10.94 46.81
C LEU A 403 26.09 11.12 45.54
N ASP A 404 27.32 10.62 45.54
CA ASP A 404 28.24 10.68 44.41
C ASP A 404 27.73 9.87 43.20
N GLU A 405 27.13 8.70 43.43
CA GLU A 405 26.40 7.96 42.38
C GLU A 405 25.19 8.74 41.83
N LYS A 406 24.43 9.43 42.68
CA LYS A 406 23.27 10.24 42.25
C LYS A 406 23.72 11.45 41.43
N GLN A 407 24.80 12.12 41.84
CA GLN A 407 25.39 13.25 41.13
C GLN A 407 25.85 12.86 39.72
N ARG A 408 26.61 11.76 39.58
CA ARG A 408 27.04 11.22 38.28
C ARG A 408 25.85 10.86 37.36
N LYS A 409 24.74 10.40 37.93
CA LYS A 409 23.48 10.12 37.20
C LYS A 409 22.74 11.39 36.77
N ILE A 410 22.87 12.50 37.49
CA ILE A 410 22.33 13.81 37.12
C ILE A 410 23.14 14.40 35.95
N GLU A 411 24.46 14.50 36.07
CA GLU A 411 25.32 15.03 35.00
C GLU A 411 25.14 14.29 33.66
N PHE A 412 24.97 12.97 33.72
CA PHE A 412 24.73 12.16 32.52
C PHE A 412 23.37 12.47 31.88
N ARG A 413 22.35 12.79 32.68
CA ARG A 413 21.04 13.24 32.19
C ARG A 413 21.12 14.64 31.57
N GLU A 414 21.86 15.56 32.17
CA GLU A 414 22.07 16.91 31.64
C GLU A 414 22.76 16.88 30.27
N LYS A 415 23.86 16.13 30.15
CA LYS A 415 24.56 15.91 28.87
C LYS A 415 23.65 15.27 27.80
N LEU A 416 22.70 14.41 28.18
CA LEU A 416 21.67 13.89 27.26
C LEU A 416 20.60 14.92 26.89
N LEU A 417 20.23 15.82 27.81
CA LEU A 417 19.28 16.91 27.55
C LEU A 417 19.87 17.94 26.58
N GLU A 418 21.14 18.34 26.73
CA GLU A 418 21.83 19.20 25.76
C GLU A 418 21.80 18.62 24.33
N ILE A 419 22.11 17.33 24.20
CA ILE A 419 22.09 16.62 22.91
C ILE A 419 20.66 16.60 22.34
N ARG A 420 19.64 16.38 23.18
CA ARG A 420 18.23 16.41 22.77
C ARG A 420 17.79 17.80 22.33
N GLU A 421 18.13 18.84 23.07
CA GLU A 421 17.82 20.23 22.76
C GLU A 421 18.50 20.69 21.45
N LYS A 422 19.78 20.34 21.26
CA LYS A 422 20.54 20.60 20.02
C LYS A 422 19.90 19.92 18.80
N ASN A 423 19.29 18.75 18.98
CA ASN A 423 18.54 18.06 17.92
C ASN A 423 17.14 18.65 17.69
N ILE A 424 16.44 19.11 18.73
CA ILE A 424 15.17 19.86 18.60
C ILE A 424 15.40 21.17 17.84
N LYS A 425 16.41 21.96 18.22
CA LYS A 425 16.82 23.20 17.52
C LYS A 425 17.14 22.96 16.04
N LYS A 426 17.80 21.84 15.69
CA LYS A 426 17.99 21.42 14.28
C LYS A 426 16.66 21.13 13.57
N ARG A 427 15.75 20.39 14.22
CA ARG A 427 14.47 19.98 13.61
C ARG A 427 13.53 21.15 13.40
N ILE A 428 13.46 22.11 14.31
CA ILE A 428 12.75 23.38 14.12
C ILE A 428 13.30 24.11 12.88
N LYS A 429 14.63 24.26 12.77
CA LYS A 429 15.26 24.88 11.59
C LYS A 429 14.99 24.14 10.27
N GLU A 430 14.67 22.85 10.31
CA GLU A 430 14.22 22.08 9.15
C GLU A 430 12.73 22.31 8.83
N LEU A 431 11.87 22.33 9.85
CA LEU A 431 10.43 22.56 9.71
C LEU A 431 10.15 23.96 9.13
N ASN A 432 10.77 25.01 9.67
CA ASN A 432 10.60 26.39 9.17
C ASN A 432 11.12 26.56 7.72
N ARG A 433 11.99 25.67 7.23
CA ARG A 433 12.38 25.61 5.81
C ARG A 433 11.33 24.92 4.95
N ARG A 434 10.72 23.83 5.45
CA ARG A 434 9.61 23.12 4.77
C ARG A 434 8.37 24.01 4.67
N GLU A 435 8.05 24.72 5.74
CA GLU A 435 6.95 25.71 5.83
C GLU A 435 7.07 26.80 4.76
N LYS A 436 8.22 27.48 4.65
CA LYS A 436 8.47 28.45 3.57
C LYS A 436 8.38 27.82 2.16
N GLY A 437 8.79 26.57 2.02
CA GLY A 437 8.64 25.77 0.79
C GLY A 437 7.24 25.22 0.52
N LEU A 438 6.30 25.36 1.46
CA LEU A 438 4.87 25.11 1.28
C LEU A 438 4.14 26.42 0.97
N HIS A 439 4.47 27.52 1.65
CA HIS A 439 3.88 28.84 1.41
C HIS A 439 4.09 29.29 -0.04
N THR A 440 5.32 29.21 -0.55
CA THR A 440 5.64 29.51 -1.96
C THR A 440 4.94 28.60 -2.99
N LYS A 441 4.59 27.36 -2.60
CA LYS A 441 3.75 26.48 -3.44
C LYS A 441 2.26 26.84 -3.37
N MET A 442 1.80 27.34 -2.22
CA MET A 442 0.44 27.83 -2.05
C MET A 442 0.22 29.08 -2.91
N GLU A 443 1.16 30.03 -2.90
CA GLU A 443 1.17 31.20 -3.80
C GLU A 443 1.15 30.78 -5.29
N GLN A 444 1.94 29.77 -5.67
CA GLN A 444 1.94 29.23 -7.04
C GLN A 444 0.61 28.55 -7.41
N LEU A 445 -0.04 27.86 -6.47
CA LEU A 445 -1.37 27.26 -6.71
C LEU A 445 -2.45 28.34 -6.83
N ASP A 446 -2.45 29.37 -5.99
CA ASP A 446 -3.36 30.51 -6.09
C ASP A 446 -3.27 31.24 -7.44
N GLN A 447 -2.05 31.38 -7.98
CA GLN A 447 -1.83 31.95 -9.32
C GLN A 447 -2.40 31.07 -10.44
N LEU A 448 -2.50 29.74 -10.24
CA LEU A 448 -3.10 28.79 -11.19
C LEU A 448 -4.62 28.63 -11.00
N VAL A 449 -5.14 28.79 -9.77
CA VAL A 449 -6.57 28.70 -9.46
C VAL A 449 -7.34 29.90 -10.02
N LYS A 450 -6.82 31.13 -9.87
CA LYS A 450 -7.47 32.37 -10.35
C LYS A 450 -7.90 32.33 -11.84
N PRO A 451 -7.06 31.92 -12.81
CA PRO A 451 -7.50 31.77 -14.20
C PRO A 451 -8.46 30.60 -14.43
N LEU A 452 -8.38 29.51 -13.65
CA LEU A 452 -9.33 28.40 -13.71
C LEU A 452 -10.72 28.81 -13.21
N GLU A 453 -10.82 29.56 -12.10
CA GLU A 453 -12.07 30.15 -11.63
C GLU A 453 -12.68 31.13 -12.64
N LYS A 454 -11.84 31.92 -13.32
CA LYS A 454 -12.32 32.82 -14.38
C LYS A 454 -12.92 32.01 -15.52
N ARG A 455 -12.23 30.95 -15.96
CA ARG A 455 -12.71 30.05 -17.02
C ARG A 455 -13.96 29.27 -16.61
N ALA A 456 -14.10 28.88 -15.35
CA ALA A 456 -15.33 28.29 -14.81
C ALA A 456 -16.49 29.30 -14.82
N ARG A 457 -16.25 30.56 -14.42
CA ARG A 457 -17.26 31.63 -14.52
C ARG A 457 -17.66 31.95 -15.97
N GLU A 458 -16.73 31.85 -16.92
CA GLU A 458 -17.01 31.97 -18.35
C GLU A 458 -17.79 30.76 -18.90
N LEU A 459 -17.48 29.54 -18.46
CA LEU A 459 -18.21 28.33 -18.81
C LEU A 459 -19.64 28.33 -18.26
N ASN A 460 -19.86 28.69 -17.00
CA ASN A 460 -21.20 28.75 -16.41
C ASN A 460 -22.10 29.78 -17.13
N LYS A 461 -21.54 30.95 -17.50
CA LYS A 461 -22.25 31.93 -18.35
C LYS A 461 -22.60 31.36 -19.73
N ARG A 462 -21.73 30.52 -20.30
CA ARG A 462 -21.97 29.85 -21.59
C ARG A 462 -22.99 28.72 -21.47
N GLU A 463 -23.02 28.00 -20.35
CA GLU A 463 -24.09 27.02 -20.04
C GLU A 463 -25.44 27.73 -19.87
N GLU A 464 -25.50 28.86 -19.18
CA GLU A 464 -26.74 29.64 -19.02
C GLU A 464 -27.25 30.16 -20.38
N GLN A 465 -26.35 30.61 -21.26
CA GLN A 465 -26.68 30.95 -22.65
C GLN A 465 -27.13 29.74 -23.48
N LEU A 466 -26.56 28.56 -23.24
CA LEU A 466 -26.97 27.32 -23.90
C LEU A 466 -28.36 26.88 -23.42
N ARG A 467 -28.64 26.86 -22.10
CA ARG A 467 -29.99 26.59 -21.56
C ARG A 467 -31.04 27.54 -22.13
N LYS A 468 -30.74 28.84 -22.22
CA LYS A 468 -31.64 29.83 -22.85
C LYS A 468 -31.86 29.56 -24.34
N ARG A 469 -30.86 29.03 -25.06
CA ARG A 469 -31.02 28.54 -26.44
C ARG A 469 -31.79 27.22 -26.50
N GLU A 470 -31.59 26.30 -25.56
CA GLU A 470 -32.35 25.05 -25.46
C GLU A 470 -33.83 25.33 -25.21
N GLU A 471 -34.20 26.28 -24.35
CA GLU A 471 -35.61 26.68 -24.14
C GLU A 471 -36.24 27.26 -25.42
N VAL A 472 -35.49 28.06 -26.17
CA VAL A 472 -35.93 28.56 -27.48
C VAL A 472 -36.07 27.40 -28.48
N ILE A 473 -35.08 26.50 -28.55
CA ILE A 473 -35.11 25.32 -29.41
C ILE A 473 -36.27 24.38 -29.02
N LYS A 474 -36.61 24.24 -27.74
CA LYS A 474 -37.75 23.46 -27.25
C LYS A 474 -39.07 24.06 -27.73
N LYS A 475 -39.22 25.39 -27.64
CA LYS A 475 -40.37 26.13 -28.20
C LYS A 475 -40.45 26.07 -29.74
N PHE A 476 -39.33 25.86 -30.43
CA PHE A 476 -39.31 25.56 -31.86
C PHE A 476 -39.64 24.08 -32.14
N LEU A 477 -39.17 23.12 -31.34
CA LEU A 477 -39.39 21.68 -31.57
C LEU A 477 -40.84 21.20 -31.36
N ASP A 478 -41.68 21.99 -30.69
CA ASP A 478 -43.15 21.80 -30.69
C ASP A 478 -43.80 22.17 -32.04
N LYS A 479 -43.04 22.74 -32.99
CA LYS A 479 -43.49 23.04 -34.37
C LYS A 479 -42.47 22.58 -35.41
N ASP A 480 -42.89 21.56 -36.15
CA ASP A 480 -42.24 20.99 -37.33
C ASP A 480 -40.98 20.13 -37.09
N LYS A 481 -41.05 18.92 -37.63
CA LYS A 481 -39.94 17.99 -37.87
C LYS A 481 -39.79 17.81 -39.38
N PRO A 482 -38.63 17.35 -39.91
CA PRO A 482 -37.29 17.33 -39.30
C PRO A 482 -36.18 17.83 -40.26
N ARG A 483 -34.94 17.99 -39.77
CA ARG A 483 -33.73 17.57 -40.53
C ARG A 483 -32.46 17.48 -39.66
N ASN A 484 -31.72 16.40 -39.90
CA ASN A 484 -30.30 16.15 -39.64
C ASN A 484 -29.66 16.59 -38.31
N SER A 485 -29.59 15.65 -37.36
CA SER A 485 -28.36 15.35 -36.59
C SER A 485 -28.36 13.87 -36.18
N PHE A 486 -27.21 13.33 -35.75
CA PHE A 486 -27.13 11.96 -35.24
C PHE A 486 -27.99 11.83 -33.96
N SER A 487 -29.13 11.14 -34.07
CA SER A 487 -30.06 10.97 -32.96
C SER A 487 -29.53 9.95 -31.95
N LEU A 488 -29.58 10.28 -30.65
CA LEU A 488 -29.49 9.28 -29.59
C LEU A 488 -30.66 8.30 -29.74
N GLN A 489 -30.43 7.15 -30.36
CA GLN A 489 -31.38 6.04 -30.36
C GLN A 489 -31.04 5.08 -29.22
N SER A 490 -31.85 5.14 -28.17
CA SER A 490 -32.11 3.99 -27.32
C SER A 490 -32.55 2.81 -28.18
N ASP A 491 -31.89 1.66 -27.98
CA ASP A 491 -32.28 0.34 -28.48
C ASP A 491 -32.69 0.32 -29.97
N PHE A 492 -31.70 0.24 -30.87
CA PHE A 492 -31.92 0.29 -32.31
C PHE A 492 -32.96 -0.74 -32.79
N ILE A 493 -34.09 -0.21 -33.24
CA ILE A 493 -35.18 -0.96 -33.87
C ILE A 493 -35.28 -0.45 -35.30
N GLY A 494 -34.36 -0.92 -36.15
CA GLY A 494 -34.47 -0.71 -37.59
C GLY A 494 -35.77 -1.31 -38.14
N GLU A 495 -36.29 -0.73 -39.21
CA GLU A 495 -37.38 -1.38 -39.94
C GLU A 495 -36.81 -2.56 -40.75
N PRO A 496 -37.50 -3.72 -40.77
CA PRO A 496 -37.00 -4.87 -41.52
C PRO A 496 -36.99 -4.61 -43.03
N ASN A 497 -35.91 -5.01 -43.69
CA ASN A 497 -35.72 -4.79 -45.13
C ASN A 497 -36.75 -5.57 -45.99
N SER A 498 -36.72 -5.32 -47.30
CA SER A 498 -37.63 -5.97 -48.27
C SER A 498 -37.50 -7.50 -48.35
N LYS A 499 -36.40 -8.07 -47.83
CA LYS A 499 -36.19 -9.52 -47.70
C LYS A 499 -36.69 -10.09 -46.37
N ASN A 500 -37.39 -9.28 -45.58
CA ASN A 500 -37.97 -9.63 -44.29
C ASN A 500 -36.93 -9.81 -43.16
N GLU A 501 -35.74 -9.23 -43.30
CA GLU A 501 -34.60 -9.38 -42.38
C GLU A 501 -34.40 -8.10 -41.55
N LEU A 502 -34.03 -8.23 -40.28
CA LEU A 502 -33.62 -7.09 -39.45
C LEU A 502 -32.10 -6.91 -39.56
N GLU A 503 -31.71 -5.88 -40.30
CA GLU A 503 -30.32 -5.54 -40.54
C GLU A 503 -29.71 -4.78 -39.36
N ILE A 504 -28.48 -5.10 -38.99
CA ILE A 504 -27.77 -4.57 -37.82
C ILE A 504 -26.51 -3.83 -38.30
N PRO A 505 -26.53 -2.48 -38.38
CA PRO A 505 -25.38 -1.69 -38.81
C PRO A 505 -24.17 -1.81 -37.85
N GLU A 506 -23.00 -1.37 -38.30
CA GLU A 506 -21.79 -1.31 -37.44
C GLU A 506 -22.06 -0.47 -36.18
N GLY A 507 -21.66 -1.00 -35.02
CA GLY A 507 -21.90 -0.44 -33.71
C GLY A 507 -23.34 -0.54 -33.19
N HIS A 508 -24.24 -1.24 -33.88
CA HIS A 508 -25.63 -1.40 -33.45
C HIS A 508 -25.88 -2.82 -32.92
N TYR A 509 -27.01 -2.98 -32.23
CA TYR A 509 -27.44 -4.26 -31.68
C TYR A 509 -28.96 -4.37 -31.66
N SER A 510 -29.47 -5.60 -31.53
CA SER A 510 -30.89 -5.85 -31.31
C SER A 510 -31.10 -7.09 -30.43
N ILE A 511 -32.26 -7.14 -29.77
CA ILE A 511 -32.67 -8.22 -28.86
C ILE A 511 -34.09 -8.67 -29.26
N ILE A 512 -34.28 -9.98 -29.33
CA ILE A 512 -35.57 -10.63 -29.57
C ILE A 512 -35.85 -11.61 -28.43
N ASP A 513 -36.93 -11.35 -27.73
CA ASP A 513 -37.67 -12.29 -26.88
C ASP A 513 -38.78 -12.93 -27.74
N LEU A 514 -38.80 -14.27 -27.85
CA LEU A 514 -39.82 -14.97 -28.64
C LEU A 514 -41.17 -15.16 -27.92
N HIS A 515 -41.22 -15.00 -26.60
CA HIS A 515 -42.44 -15.12 -25.79
C HIS A 515 -43.27 -13.83 -25.81
N ASN A 516 -42.64 -12.65 -25.79
CA ASN A 516 -43.32 -11.35 -25.63
C ASN A 516 -43.42 -10.51 -26.93
N SER A 517 -42.86 -10.98 -28.05
CA SER A 517 -42.76 -10.17 -29.27
C SER A 517 -44.04 -10.12 -30.11
N LYS A 518 -44.77 -8.99 -30.06
CA LYS A 518 -45.76 -8.58 -31.08
C LYS A 518 -45.15 -8.39 -32.50
N ARG A 519 -43.84 -8.59 -32.67
CA ARG A 519 -43.09 -8.34 -33.92
C ARG A 519 -43.01 -9.60 -34.78
N ARG A 520 -43.81 -9.63 -35.86
CA ARG A 520 -43.75 -10.68 -36.90
C ARG A 520 -42.49 -10.53 -37.78
N LYS A 521 -41.31 -10.90 -37.27
CA LYS A 521 -40.08 -11.21 -38.03
C LYS A 521 -38.96 -11.75 -37.13
N LYS A 522 -38.11 -12.65 -37.67
CA LYS A 522 -37.24 -13.55 -36.89
C LYS A 522 -35.91 -13.93 -37.59
N ILE A 523 -35.35 -13.02 -38.39
CA ILE A 523 -34.01 -13.16 -38.99
C ILE A 523 -33.24 -11.87 -38.71
N PHE A 524 -32.07 -11.99 -38.08
CA PHE A 524 -31.08 -10.92 -38.03
C PHE A 524 -30.11 -11.05 -39.21
N SER A 525 -29.65 -9.92 -39.77
CA SER A 525 -28.59 -9.88 -40.77
C SER A 525 -27.51 -8.84 -40.42
N ILE A 526 -26.26 -9.20 -40.66
CA ILE A 526 -25.12 -8.26 -40.74
C ILE A 526 -24.43 -8.55 -42.07
N GLU A 527 -24.23 -7.53 -42.90
CA GLU A 527 -23.47 -7.66 -44.13
C GLU A 527 -22.03 -7.13 -43.93
N GLU A 528 -21.06 -7.66 -44.69
CA GLU A 528 -19.70 -7.10 -44.81
C GLU A 528 -18.83 -6.92 -43.54
N LEU A 529 -18.86 -7.86 -42.59
CA LEU A 529 -17.93 -7.93 -41.46
C LEU A 529 -16.46 -7.98 -41.92
N GLY A 530 -15.74 -6.85 -41.80
CA GLY A 530 -14.28 -6.75 -41.96
C GLY A 530 -13.55 -7.17 -40.68
N SER A 531 -12.70 -6.30 -40.15
CA SER A 531 -12.07 -6.46 -38.83
C SER A 531 -13.07 -6.49 -37.66
N GLY A 532 -14.27 -5.93 -37.85
CA GLY A 532 -15.40 -6.03 -36.93
C GLY A 532 -15.93 -7.46 -36.76
N ILE A 533 -16.67 -7.70 -35.68
CA ILE A 533 -17.18 -9.01 -35.28
C ILE A 533 -18.70 -8.94 -35.09
N ALA A 534 -19.41 -9.93 -35.62
CA ALA A 534 -20.77 -10.25 -35.21
C ALA A 534 -20.70 -11.13 -33.96
N ILE A 535 -21.21 -10.63 -32.84
CA ILE A 535 -21.56 -11.45 -31.68
C ILE A 535 -23.04 -11.77 -31.73
N ILE A 536 -23.39 -13.04 -31.53
CA ILE A 536 -24.74 -13.51 -31.26
C ILE A 536 -24.71 -14.18 -29.89
N LEU A 537 -25.46 -13.65 -28.93
CA LEU A 537 -25.73 -14.33 -27.66
C LEU A 537 -27.12 -14.96 -27.73
N ARG A 538 -27.26 -16.22 -27.31
CA ARG A 538 -28.52 -16.96 -27.35
C ARG A 538 -28.76 -17.73 -26.06
N ASP A 539 -29.96 -17.59 -25.51
CA ASP A 539 -30.55 -18.47 -24.52
C ASP A 539 -31.67 -19.25 -25.21
N LEU A 540 -31.43 -20.55 -25.43
CA LEU A 540 -32.37 -21.43 -26.13
C LEU A 540 -33.50 -21.93 -25.23
N ASN A 541 -33.34 -21.84 -23.91
CA ASN A 541 -34.28 -22.37 -22.93
C ASN A 541 -35.38 -21.35 -22.62
N ASN A 542 -34.99 -20.07 -22.46
CA ASN A 542 -35.91 -18.95 -22.24
C ASN A 542 -36.18 -18.15 -23.54
N GLN A 543 -35.72 -18.66 -24.70
CA GLN A 543 -35.94 -18.16 -26.06
C GLN A 543 -35.61 -16.66 -26.28
N ILE A 544 -34.50 -16.21 -25.70
CA ILE A 544 -34.02 -14.83 -25.80
C ILE A 544 -32.72 -14.80 -26.59
N PHE A 545 -32.64 -13.88 -27.56
CA PHE A 545 -31.56 -13.79 -28.52
C PHE A 545 -31.11 -12.34 -28.65
N ALA A 546 -29.80 -12.10 -28.63
CA ALA A 546 -29.20 -10.82 -28.91
C ALA A 546 -28.15 -10.93 -30.02
N ILE A 547 -28.02 -9.88 -30.83
CA ILE A 547 -26.97 -9.75 -31.85
C ILE A 547 -26.38 -8.35 -31.81
N SER A 548 -25.09 -8.21 -32.08
CA SER A 548 -24.45 -6.91 -32.32
C SER A 548 -23.29 -7.03 -33.31
N HIS A 549 -23.06 -5.94 -34.05
CA HIS A 549 -21.90 -5.74 -34.91
C HIS A 549 -20.93 -4.79 -34.19
N ILE A 550 -19.82 -5.32 -33.67
CA ILE A 550 -18.91 -4.61 -32.75
C ILE A 550 -17.49 -4.51 -33.28
N ARG A 551 -16.73 -3.52 -32.79
CA ARG A 551 -15.34 -3.27 -33.19
C ARG A 551 -14.46 -2.92 -31.99
N TYR A 552 -13.18 -3.29 -32.03
CA TYR A 552 -12.18 -2.80 -31.08
C TYR A 552 -11.93 -1.29 -31.28
N PRO A 553 -11.91 -0.46 -30.22
CA PRO A 553 -11.58 0.96 -30.33
C PRO A 553 -10.17 1.13 -30.92
N ASP A 554 -9.99 2.01 -31.91
CA ASP A 554 -8.64 2.41 -32.31
C ASP A 554 -7.96 3.15 -31.15
N PRO A 555 -6.85 2.64 -30.60
CA PRO A 555 -6.18 3.23 -29.44
C PRO A 555 -5.55 4.60 -29.71
N LYS A 556 -5.59 5.10 -30.96
CA LYS A 556 -5.12 6.43 -31.35
C LYS A 556 -6.24 7.49 -31.42
N SER A 557 -7.52 7.11 -31.39
CA SER A 557 -8.62 8.04 -31.72
C SER A 557 -9.89 7.99 -30.86
N VAL A 558 -9.99 7.09 -29.87
CA VAL A 558 -11.20 6.96 -29.03
C VAL A 558 -11.01 7.57 -27.63
N ASP A 559 -11.63 8.73 -27.38
CA ASP A 559 -11.80 9.30 -26.04
C ASP A 559 -12.65 8.39 -25.14
N GLU A 560 -12.38 8.37 -23.83
CA GLU A 560 -13.18 7.61 -22.85
C GLU A 560 -14.67 8.03 -22.86
N ILE A 561 -14.96 9.28 -23.21
CA ILE A 561 -16.32 9.82 -23.37
C ILE A 561 -17.10 9.05 -24.46
N LEU A 562 -16.48 8.76 -25.60
CA LEU A 562 -17.14 8.03 -26.70
C LEU A 562 -17.54 6.61 -26.28
N LYS A 563 -16.77 5.96 -25.38
CA LYS A 563 -17.15 4.65 -24.83
C LYS A 563 -18.37 4.70 -23.91
N ILE A 564 -18.59 5.84 -23.23
CA ILE A 564 -19.73 6.08 -22.35
C ILE A 564 -20.98 6.45 -23.16
N GLU A 565 -20.83 7.23 -24.23
CA GLU A 565 -21.93 7.63 -25.12
C GLU A 565 -22.35 6.51 -26.10
N HIS A 566 -21.40 5.67 -26.52
CA HIS A 566 -21.62 4.59 -27.49
C HIS A 566 -21.10 3.20 -27.02
N PRO A 567 -21.57 2.68 -25.86
CA PRO A 567 -21.13 1.40 -25.31
C PRO A 567 -21.56 0.18 -26.14
N HIS A 568 -22.41 0.36 -27.14
CA HIS A 568 -22.77 -0.65 -28.15
C HIS A 568 -21.72 -0.80 -29.25
N PHE A 569 -20.87 0.21 -29.46
CA PHE A 569 -19.90 0.23 -30.56
C PHE A 569 -18.66 -0.63 -30.26
N PHE A 570 -18.22 -0.60 -29.01
CA PHE A 570 -16.91 -1.14 -28.61
C PHE A 570 -17.00 -2.54 -28.02
N ILE A 571 -16.01 -3.36 -28.35
CA ILE A 571 -15.95 -4.78 -27.99
C ILE A 571 -15.75 -5.05 -26.48
N ASP A 572 -15.24 -4.07 -25.74
CA ASP A 572 -14.98 -4.09 -24.29
C ASP A 572 -16.17 -3.58 -23.44
N THR A 573 -17.22 -3.04 -24.07
CA THR A 573 -18.43 -2.56 -23.39
C THR A 573 -19.72 -3.23 -23.91
N SER A 574 -19.78 -3.57 -25.20
CA SER A 574 -20.99 -4.11 -25.82
C SER A 574 -21.33 -5.53 -25.33
N VAL A 575 -20.33 -6.39 -25.05
CA VAL A 575 -20.57 -7.78 -24.60
C VAL A 575 -21.29 -7.82 -23.25
N ASP A 576 -20.80 -7.06 -22.28
CA ASP A 576 -21.42 -6.88 -20.95
C ASP A 576 -22.80 -6.21 -21.04
N LEU A 577 -22.95 -5.19 -21.90
CA LEU A 577 -24.22 -4.52 -22.16
C LEU A 577 -25.28 -5.48 -22.72
N LEU A 578 -24.91 -6.34 -23.68
CA LEU A 578 -25.79 -7.35 -24.26
C LEU A 578 -26.18 -8.41 -23.21
N TYR A 579 -25.21 -8.91 -22.44
CA TYR A 579 -25.44 -9.87 -21.37
C TYR A 579 -26.45 -9.34 -20.34
N LYS A 580 -26.18 -8.16 -19.77
CA LYS A 580 -27.06 -7.51 -18.78
C LYS A 580 -28.45 -7.23 -19.36
N LYS A 581 -28.56 -6.88 -20.64
CA LYS A 581 -29.86 -6.71 -21.30
C LYS A 581 -30.59 -8.03 -21.57
N MET A 582 -29.91 -9.13 -21.89
CA MET A 582 -30.53 -10.45 -22.02
C MET A 582 -31.08 -10.94 -20.69
N VAL A 583 -30.28 -10.88 -19.61
CA VAL A 583 -30.72 -11.25 -18.25
C VAL A 583 -31.92 -10.39 -17.82
N LYS A 584 -31.90 -9.08 -18.09
CA LYS A 584 -33.05 -8.18 -17.85
C LYS A 584 -34.32 -8.56 -18.64
N ASN A 585 -34.20 -9.21 -19.80
CA ASN A 585 -35.35 -9.72 -20.56
C ASN A 585 -35.78 -11.15 -20.15
N GLY A 586 -35.11 -11.77 -19.17
CA GLY A 586 -35.47 -13.09 -18.62
C GLY A 586 -34.55 -14.24 -19.02
N ALA A 587 -33.41 -13.97 -19.67
CA ALA A 587 -32.42 -14.99 -19.96
C ALA A 587 -31.68 -15.43 -18.67
N LYS A 588 -31.15 -16.66 -18.65
CA LYS A 588 -30.39 -17.17 -17.49
C LYS A 588 -28.92 -17.37 -17.78
N ASP A 589 -28.10 -16.86 -16.88
CA ASP A 589 -26.64 -16.90 -16.82
C ASP A 589 -26.07 -18.28 -17.21
N ASP A 590 -26.64 -19.38 -16.71
CA ASP A 590 -26.21 -20.77 -16.92
C ASP A 590 -26.59 -21.36 -18.30
N THR A 591 -27.36 -20.63 -19.11
CA THR A 591 -27.92 -21.12 -20.39
C THR A 591 -27.55 -20.25 -21.60
N ILE A 592 -27.03 -19.04 -21.37
CA ILE A 592 -26.54 -18.13 -22.41
C ILE A 592 -25.27 -18.73 -23.05
N ASN A 593 -25.23 -18.78 -24.39
CA ASN A 593 -24.04 -19.16 -25.14
C ASN A 593 -23.82 -18.26 -26.37
N ALA A 594 -22.57 -18.19 -26.84
CA ALA A 594 -22.12 -17.25 -27.86
C ALA A 594 -21.80 -17.90 -29.22
N LEU A 595 -22.12 -17.19 -30.30
CA LEU A 595 -21.63 -17.44 -31.66
C LEU A 595 -20.88 -16.18 -32.14
N ILE A 596 -19.66 -16.33 -32.65
CA ILE A 596 -18.79 -15.20 -33.02
C ILE A 596 -18.21 -15.34 -34.44
N ILE A 597 -18.45 -14.35 -35.31
CA ILE A 597 -18.11 -14.39 -36.74
C ILE A 597 -17.47 -13.06 -37.15
N GLY A 598 -16.45 -13.07 -38.02
CA GLY A 598 -15.82 -11.83 -38.53
C GLY A 598 -14.31 -11.75 -38.24
N GLY A 599 -13.80 -10.58 -37.89
CA GLY A 599 -12.38 -10.38 -37.55
C GLY A 599 -11.43 -10.62 -38.72
N ALA A 600 -11.85 -10.29 -39.93
CA ALA A 600 -11.08 -10.50 -41.15
C ALA A 600 -10.03 -9.39 -41.37
N LYS A 601 -8.78 -9.79 -41.58
CA LYS A 601 -7.67 -8.88 -41.92
C LYS A 601 -7.87 -8.33 -43.34
N LEU A 602 -8.28 -7.07 -43.43
CA LEU A 602 -8.26 -6.30 -44.67
C LEU A 602 -6.83 -5.83 -44.99
N ARG A 603 -6.55 -5.47 -46.25
CA ARG A 603 -5.19 -5.05 -46.67
C ARG A 603 -4.80 -3.67 -46.13
N ASP A 604 -5.78 -2.83 -45.88
CA ASP A 604 -5.62 -1.42 -45.55
C ASP A 604 -5.76 -1.13 -44.04
N GLU A 605 -5.88 -2.18 -43.21
CA GLU A 605 -5.98 -2.10 -41.75
C GLU A 605 -4.71 -2.67 -41.09
N GLU A 606 -4.28 -2.06 -39.98
CA GLU A 606 -3.07 -2.51 -39.27
C GLU A 606 -3.19 -3.97 -38.76
N GLU A 607 -2.07 -4.70 -38.85
CA GLU A 607 -1.75 -5.99 -38.21
C GLU A 607 -2.54 -6.33 -36.94
N SER A 608 -2.49 -5.38 -36.01
CA SER A 608 -3.06 -5.39 -34.68
C SER A 608 -4.59 -5.51 -34.68
N VAL A 609 -5.30 -4.69 -35.45
CA VAL A 609 -6.73 -4.39 -35.21
C VAL A 609 -7.60 -5.65 -35.29
N SER A 610 -7.42 -6.48 -36.31
CA SER A 610 -8.19 -7.74 -36.43
C SER A 610 -7.83 -8.77 -35.35
N GLN A 611 -6.57 -8.81 -34.91
CA GLN A 611 -6.10 -9.72 -33.87
C GLN A 611 -6.56 -9.28 -32.47
N GLU A 612 -6.54 -7.97 -32.20
CA GLU A 612 -7.02 -7.36 -30.96
C GLU A 612 -8.54 -7.50 -30.82
N ASN A 613 -9.32 -7.33 -31.90
CA ASN A 613 -10.74 -7.71 -31.95
C ASN A 613 -10.96 -9.16 -31.51
N ILE A 614 -10.29 -10.12 -32.16
CA ILE A 614 -10.45 -11.57 -31.89
C ILE A 614 -9.99 -11.94 -30.48
N LYS A 615 -8.99 -11.25 -29.92
CA LYS A 615 -8.50 -11.46 -28.57
C LYS A 615 -9.48 -10.91 -27.53
N SER A 616 -9.95 -9.67 -27.70
CA SER A 616 -10.83 -9.00 -26.75
C SER A 616 -12.19 -9.68 -26.63
N ILE A 617 -12.83 -10.07 -27.74
CA ILE A 617 -14.13 -10.78 -27.66
C ILE A 617 -14.03 -12.09 -26.88
N LYS A 618 -12.90 -12.80 -26.99
CA LYS A 618 -12.66 -14.05 -26.26
C LYS A 618 -12.34 -13.79 -24.79
N GLN A 619 -11.68 -12.67 -24.46
CA GLN A 619 -11.46 -12.28 -23.08
C GLN A 619 -12.77 -11.91 -22.39
N GLU A 620 -13.65 -11.10 -23.01
CA GLU A 620 -14.91 -10.71 -22.38
C GLU A 620 -15.91 -11.87 -22.23
N LEU A 621 -16.02 -12.74 -23.24
CA LEU A 621 -16.84 -13.95 -23.09
C LEU A 621 -16.29 -14.89 -22.01
N PHE A 622 -14.97 -14.97 -21.85
CA PHE A 622 -14.35 -15.73 -20.74
C PHE A 622 -14.57 -15.06 -19.38
N ASN A 623 -14.49 -13.72 -19.29
CA ASN A 623 -14.73 -12.96 -18.06
C ASN A 623 -16.16 -13.17 -17.53
N LEU A 624 -17.13 -13.30 -18.44
CA LEU A 624 -18.55 -13.55 -18.15
C LEU A 624 -18.90 -15.05 -18.02
N GLU A 625 -17.90 -15.94 -18.07
CA GLU A 625 -18.06 -17.41 -18.05
C GLU A 625 -18.96 -17.97 -19.20
N ILE A 626 -19.19 -17.21 -20.28
CA ILE A 626 -20.09 -17.56 -21.41
C ILE A 626 -19.39 -18.53 -22.40
N PRO A 627 -19.94 -19.74 -22.64
CA PRO A 627 -19.38 -20.68 -23.61
C PRO A 627 -19.58 -20.23 -25.07
N ILE A 628 -18.54 -20.43 -25.89
CA ILE A 628 -18.58 -20.19 -27.35
C ILE A 628 -18.96 -21.48 -28.06
N ASN A 629 -20.23 -21.59 -28.49
CA ASN A 629 -20.72 -22.77 -29.22
C ASN A 629 -20.31 -22.78 -30.69
N TYR A 630 -20.05 -21.61 -31.29
CA TYR A 630 -19.57 -21.53 -32.67
C TYR A 630 -18.64 -20.32 -32.88
N GLN A 631 -17.59 -20.50 -33.69
CA GLN A 631 -16.72 -19.41 -34.12
C GLN A 631 -16.33 -19.57 -35.60
N GLU A 632 -16.45 -18.49 -36.38
CA GLU A 632 -15.75 -18.37 -37.68
C GLU A 632 -15.05 -17.00 -37.79
N LEU A 633 -13.89 -16.92 -37.13
CA LEU A 633 -13.09 -15.71 -37.01
C LEU A 633 -11.86 -15.73 -37.94
N GLY A 634 -11.28 -14.55 -38.21
CA GLY A 634 -9.99 -14.43 -38.89
C GLY A 634 -10.05 -14.62 -40.41
N GLY A 635 -8.88 -14.78 -41.03
CA GLY A 635 -8.72 -14.86 -42.48
C GLY A 635 -8.75 -13.48 -43.17
N ILE A 636 -8.82 -13.48 -44.50
CA ILE A 636 -8.67 -12.29 -45.37
C ILE A 636 -9.96 -11.91 -46.13
N SER A 637 -11.12 -12.27 -45.59
CA SER A 637 -12.40 -12.23 -46.31
C SER A 637 -13.50 -11.61 -45.46
N LYS A 638 -14.14 -10.55 -45.98
CA LYS A 638 -15.36 -10.03 -45.36
C LYS A 638 -16.43 -11.13 -45.30
N ARG A 639 -17.21 -11.14 -44.21
CA ARG A 639 -18.32 -12.09 -44.02
C ARG A 639 -19.65 -11.39 -43.82
N SER A 640 -20.67 -11.86 -44.50
CA SER A 640 -22.06 -11.58 -44.14
C SER A 640 -22.63 -12.73 -43.32
N VAL A 641 -23.54 -12.42 -42.40
CA VAL A 641 -24.13 -13.33 -41.42
C VAL A 641 -25.64 -13.17 -41.42
N LYS A 642 -26.36 -14.29 -41.44
CA LYS A 642 -27.84 -14.31 -41.32
C LYS A 642 -28.29 -15.37 -40.33
N TYR A 643 -28.87 -14.92 -39.21
CA TYR A 643 -29.27 -15.80 -38.11
C TYR A 643 -30.79 -15.81 -37.95
N ASN A 644 -31.40 -16.97 -38.20
CA ASN A 644 -32.82 -17.22 -37.99
C ASN A 644 -33.03 -17.71 -36.55
N VAL A 645 -33.46 -16.82 -35.66
CA VAL A 645 -33.64 -17.12 -34.23
C VAL A 645 -34.68 -18.21 -33.99
N GLN A 646 -35.73 -18.27 -34.83
CA GLN A 646 -36.83 -19.22 -34.68
C GLN A 646 -36.43 -20.67 -34.95
N LYS A 647 -35.64 -20.88 -36.01
CA LYS A 647 -35.17 -22.21 -36.43
C LYS A 647 -33.80 -22.56 -35.82
N ASN A 648 -33.19 -21.63 -35.09
CA ASN A 648 -31.80 -21.66 -34.64
C ASN A 648 -30.84 -22.01 -35.78
N ILE A 649 -30.97 -21.35 -36.94
CA ILE A 649 -30.12 -21.58 -38.12
C ILE A 649 -29.29 -20.33 -38.41
N LEU A 650 -27.97 -20.49 -38.36
CA LEU A 650 -27.00 -19.51 -38.85
C LEU A 650 -26.66 -19.84 -40.31
N HIS A 651 -26.57 -18.81 -41.13
CA HIS A 651 -25.92 -18.86 -42.43
C HIS A 651 -24.79 -17.83 -42.46
N ILE A 652 -23.71 -18.16 -43.17
CA ILE A 652 -22.55 -17.29 -43.39
C ILE A 652 -22.29 -17.21 -44.89
N LYS A 653 -21.83 -16.06 -45.36
CA LYS A 653 -21.38 -15.85 -46.74
C LYS A 653 -20.07 -15.09 -46.72
N LYS A 654 -19.04 -15.59 -47.38
CA LYS A 654 -17.80 -14.84 -47.68
C LYS A 654 -17.99 -13.99 -48.92
N ILE A 655 -17.26 -12.88 -49.03
CA ILE A 655 -17.42 -11.93 -50.14
C ILE A 655 -17.26 -12.55 -51.55
N TRP A 656 -16.54 -13.67 -51.67
CA TRP A 656 -16.36 -14.44 -52.91
C TRP A 656 -17.34 -15.62 -53.10
N GLU A 657 -18.08 -16.02 -52.06
CA GLU A 657 -19.11 -17.06 -52.18
C GLU A 657 -20.32 -16.43 -52.90
N GLN A 658 -21.02 -17.17 -53.77
CA GLN A 658 -22.22 -16.61 -54.45
C GLN A 658 -23.45 -16.65 -53.53
N GLU A 659 -23.59 -17.71 -52.74
CA GLU A 659 -24.74 -17.98 -51.86
C GLU A 659 -24.35 -18.01 -50.36
N PHE A 660 -25.37 -18.01 -49.50
CA PHE A 660 -25.22 -18.15 -48.05
C PHE A 660 -25.17 -19.62 -47.64
N ARG A 661 -24.03 -20.08 -47.10
CA ARG A 661 -23.87 -21.46 -46.63
C ARG A 661 -24.55 -21.66 -45.27
N LYS A 662 -25.31 -22.73 -45.11
CA LYS A 662 -25.94 -23.10 -43.83
C LYS A 662 -24.90 -23.69 -42.87
N VAL A 663 -24.90 -23.21 -41.63
CA VAL A 663 -24.01 -23.68 -40.56
C VAL A 663 -24.76 -24.65 -39.63
N LYS A 664 -24.04 -25.64 -39.09
CA LYS A 664 -24.50 -26.52 -38.00
C LYS A 664 -24.01 -25.95 -36.66
N LEU A 665 -24.92 -25.75 -35.70
CA LEU A 665 -24.73 -24.98 -34.44
C LEU A 665 -24.95 -25.81 -33.16
#